data_AF-A0A2S8P4F3-F1
#
_entry.id   AF-A0A2S8P4F3-F1
#
_cell.length_a   1.000
_cell.length_b   1.000
_cell.length_c   1.000
_cell.angle_alpha   90.00
_cell.angle_beta   90.00
_cell.angle_gamma   90.00
#
_symmetry.space_group_name_H-M   'P 1'
#
loop_
_entity.id
_entity.type
_entity.pdbx_description
1 polymer ?
#
loop_
_entity_poly.entity_id
_entity_poly.type
_entity_poly.pdbx_seq_one_letter_code
_entity_poly.pdbx_strand_id
1 'polypeptide(L)'
;MKSLTVFGQDLKSAFKKPKVFIPILVVLFIPVLYSGLFLNAFWDPYGKMNELPVAVVNTDQGATYNDKSLEVGQNLVDELKKSNDFDWQFVTREQAEQGMENDTYYMTIVIPEDFSTKATTLMDDHPQPAELIYEPNEGYNFLAGQIGGTAVKQIKSKVSAKVTESYTETLLDQVEKISSGLSDAGDGANKINEGATKLDDGASILKKNLSKLADGTHQLETGVTPLKEGTATLAQGIGTLHSGANSLSDGLSQLAAAGTKLGNGALQAEAGGKQLQAGIQSAQGGAAKLDAGLAASEQGSAKLAAGLQISVEGSSKVSEGAKAVAQGLAQLAETSPELAASPAVQQLLAASQAVAAGSEQVYQGGQQLVEGSKSLQAAQQQLHQGSSQLVQGEQQLLQGATQLSTGHKQLATGLQQFNAKLSEAAAGGAKLAEGSSQLNAGAGRLVTGMNQLSDGIATVADGSRKLDDDAGTLKEGTAKLTDGSGELATKLNEAAAETGSVKKTNELVEMYAQPVEVKEHKHNEVPNYGTGFSPYFLSLGLFVGALIATLVVPTRGSTVTDASSWNRFVSRTLAFTIMSAVQSLLASWLVLSVLGLEVQSIPLFLLFSFVTSLSFMYIIQALVTWLENPGRFLAILMLIFQLTTSAGTFPLELIPNWLKMFNPWLPMTYSVTGYKAVISSGQFGVTWDQIGILCIFAVVGLGATFTYFMVHRTSEIEDISGEVVLHM
;
A
#
# COMPACT_ATOMS: atom_id res chain seq x y z
N MET A 1 -36.99 66.19 94.06
CA MET A 1 -35.53 66.30 93.85
C MET A 1 -35.21 65.98 92.39
N LYS A 2 -34.26 66.71 91.76
CA LYS A 2 -33.81 66.40 90.39
C LYS A 2 -33.03 65.07 90.40
N SER A 3 -33.32 64.16 89.48
CA SER A 3 -32.75 62.79 89.47
C SER A 3 -31.22 62.77 89.38
N LEU A 4 -30.62 63.73 88.67
CA LEU A 4 -29.17 63.89 88.55
C LEU A 4 -28.48 64.22 89.89
N THR A 5 -29.18 64.89 90.81
CA THR A 5 -28.62 65.21 92.12
C THR A 5 -28.55 63.97 93.01
N VAL A 6 -29.55 63.09 92.94
CA VAL A 6 -29.57 61.80 93.65
C VAL A 6 -28.46 60.89 93.14
N PHE A 7 -28.31 60.81 91.82
CA PHE A 7 -27.20 60.10 91.20
C PHE A 7 -25.82 60.65 91.63
N GLY A 8 -25.63 61.98 91.58
CA GLY A 8 -24.37 62.60 91.98
C GLY A 8 -24.02 62.35 93.46
N GLN A 9 -25.01 62.27 94.34
CA GLN A 9 -24.83 61.93 95.75
C GLN A 9 -24.52 60.45 95.94
N ASP A 10 -25.23 59.55 95.27
CA ASP A 10 -24.95 58.11 95.28
C ASP A 10 -23.54 57.81 94.78
N LEU A 11 -23.11 58.46 93.69
CA LEU A 11 -21.78 58.35 93.13
C LEU A 11 -20.72 58.88 94.13
N LYS A 12 -20.92 60.09 94.67
CA LYS A 12 -20.01 60.68 95.67
C LYS A 12 -19.89 59.82 96.93
N SER A 13 -20.97 59.17 97.35
CA SER A 13 -21.01 58.23 98.48
C SER A 13 -20.19 56.97 98.19
N ALA A 14 -20.34 56.39 97.00
CA ALA A 14 -19.54 55.24 96.56
C ALA A 14 -18.04 55.58 96.54
N PHE A 15 -17.65 56.74 95.99
CA PHE A 15 -16.24 57.19 95.94
C PHE A 15 -15.63 57.47 97.32
N LYS A 16 -16.42 57.93 98.29
CA LYS A 16 -15.92 58.23 99.65
C LYS A 16 -15.73 57.00 100.53
N LYS A 17 -16.39 55.87 100.21
CA LYS A 17 -16.30 54.63 100.98
C LYS A 17 -15.35 53.65 100.26
N PRO A 18 -14.10 53.46 100.73
CA PRO A 18 -13.14 52.57 100.07
C PRO A 18 -13.63 51.12 99.97
N LYS A 19 -14.45 50.65 100.92
CA LYS A 19 -15.12 49.34 100.88
C LYS A 19 -16.09 49.14 99.71
N VAL A 20 -16.52 50.22 99.04
CA VAL A 20 -17.42 50.18 97.87
C VAL A 20 -16.66 50.56 96.60
N PHE A 21 -15.80 51.57 96.64
CA PHE A 21 -15.04 52.02 95.47
C PHE A 21 -14.00 51.02 94.95
N ILE A 22 -13.22 50.37 95.84
CA ILE A 22 -12.17 49.43 95.42
C ILE A 22 -12.77 48.23 94.69
N PRO A 23 -13.83 47.56 95.18
CA PRO A 23 -14.48 46.50 94.43
C PRO A 23 -15.05 46.97 93.08
N ILE A 24 -15.61 48.19 92.97
CA ILE A 24 -16.08 48.74 91.69
C ILE A 24 -14.93 48.83 90.69
N LEU A 25 -13.76 49.33 91.13
CA LEU A 25 -12.57 49.45 90.29
C LEU A 25 -12.07 48.07 89.83
N VAL A 26 -11.99 47.08 90.71
CA VAL A 26 -11.57 45.71 90.37
C VAL A 26 -12.50 45.07 89.34
N VAL A 27 -13.82 45.23 89.50
CA VAL A 27 -14.81 44.66 88.57
C VAL A 27 -14.69 45.24 87.16
N LEU A 28 -14.36 46.52 87.02
CA LEU A 28 -14.15 47.16 85.72
C LEU A 28 -12.99 46.53 84.91
N PHE A 29 -12.05 45.86 85.58
CA PHE A 29 -10.93 45.15 84.95
C PHE A 29 -11.21 43.67 84.68
N ILE A 30 -12.32 43.09 85.13
CA ILE A 30 -12.61 41.67 84.89
C ILE A 30 -12.78 41.34 83.39
N PRO A 31 -13.48 42.16 82.58
CA PRO A 31 -13.53 41.94 81.14
C PRO A 31 -12.15 41.99 80.47
N VAL A 32 -11.24 42.81 81.01
CA VAL A 32 -9.85 42.93 80.54
C VAL A 32 -9.06 41.65 80.84
N LEU A 33 -9.22 41.06 82.03
CA LEU A 33 -8.56 39.80 82.39
C LEU A 33 -9.00 38.64 81.50
N TYR A 34 -10.31 38.47 81.29
CA TYR A 34 -10.84 37.39 80.45
C TYR A 34 -10.47 37.55 78.98
N SER A 35 -10.54 38.77 78.44
CA SER A 35 -10.19 39.00 77.03
C SER A 35 -8.69 38.98 76.80
N GLY A 36 -7.89 39.54 77.71
CA GLY A 36 -6.44 39.67 77.56
C GLY A 36 -5.66 38.37 77.73
N LEU A 37 -5.86 37.70 78.87
CA LEU A 37 -5.04 36.54 79.23
C LEU A 37 -5.31 35.34 78.32
N PHE A 38 -6.59 35.09 78.00
CA PHE A 38 -6.97 33.99 77.11
C PHE A 38 -6.60 34.25 75.64
N LEU A 39 -6.84 35.45 75.10
CA LEU A 39 -6.49 35.71 73.69
C LEU A 39 -4.97 35.72 73.46
N ASN A 40 -4.17 36.20 74.42
CA ASN A 40 -2.72 36.17 74.30
C ASN A 40 -2.17 34.73 74.23
N ALA A 41 -2.69 33.83 75.08
CA ALA A 41 -2.23 32.44 75.12
C ALA A 41 -2.52 31.64 73.83
N PHE A 42 -3.50 32.07 73.03
CA PHE A 42 -3.94 31.39 71.81
C PHE A 42 -3.80 32.26 70.56
N TRP A 43 -2.96 33.31 70.58
CA TRP A 43 -2.90 34.29 69.49
C TRP A 43 -2.39 33.69 68.17
N ASP A 44 -1.27 32.97 68.21
CA ASP A 44 -0.69 32.29 67.06
C ASP A 44 0.00 30.96 67.45
N PRO A 45 -0.78 29.87 67.62
CA PRO A 45 -0.21 28.56 67.93
C PRO A 45 0.55 27.92 66.76
N TYR A 46 0.40 28.41 65.52
CA TYR A 46 1.04 27.85 64.33
C TYR A 46 2.37 28.53 63.99
N GLY A 47 2.59 29.78 64.38
CA GLY A 47 3.86 30.49 64.19
C GLY A 47 5.06 29.92 64.96
N LYS A 48 4.83 28.88 65.78
CA LYS A 48 5.82 28.19 66.63
C LYS A 48 6.06 26.73 66.24
N MET A 49 5.62 26.34 65.05
CA MET A 49 5.75 24.97 64.54
C MET A 49 7.20 24.51 64.37
N ASN A 50 8.11 25.44 64.09
CA ASN A 50 9.55 25.21 64.03
C ASN A 50 10.20 24.87 65.39
N GLU A 51 9.46 24.96 66.49
CA GLU A 51 9.89 24.53 67.83
C GLU A 51 9.28 23.16 68.20
N LEU A 52 8.49 22.54 67.32
CA LEU A 52 7.83 21.27 67.54
C LEU A 52 8.73 20.11 67.08
N PRO A 53 9.27 19.28 67.99
CA PRO A 53 10.20 18.22 67.64
C PRO A 53 9.54 17.11 66.81
N VAL A 54 10.07 16.87 65.61
CA VAL A 54 9.65 15.81 64.70
C VAL A 54 10.82 14.92 64.34
N ALA A 55 10.73 13.63 64.68
CA ALA A 55 11.74 12.66 64.31
C ALA A 55 11.62 12.29 62.83
N VAL A 56 12.72 12.32 62.09
CA VAL A 56 12.80 11.85 60.71
C VAL A 56 13.79 10.69 60.66
N VAL A 57 13.31 9.53 60.23
CA VAL A 57 14.10 8.31 60.10
C VAL A 57 14.20 7.98 58.61
N ASN A 58 15.42 7.92 58.08
CA ASN A 58 15.65 7.48 56.69
C ASN A 58 16.34 6.12 56.67
N THR A 59 15.66 5.13 56.09
CA THR A 59 16.20 3.78 55.88
C THR A 59 16.39 3.44 54.39
N ASP A 60 16.01 4.35 53.48
CA ASP A 60 16.10 4.19 52.02
C ASP A 60 17.52 3.90 51.53
N GLN A 61 17.66 2.94 50.63
CA GLN A 61 18.96 2.50 50.07
C GLN A 61 19.26 3.09 48.68
N GLY A 62 18.37 3.90 48.12
CA GLY A 62 18.46 4.38 46.74
C GLY A 62 18.08 3.31 45.70
N ALA A 63 18.04 3.69 44.42
CA ALA A 63 17.74 2.79 43.30
C ALA A 63 18.58 3.15 42.06
N THR A 64 18.67 2.24 41.08
CA THR A 64 19.29 2.51 39.78
C THR A 64 18.26 2.40 38.67
N TYR A 65 18.14 3.42 37.81
CA TYR A 65 17.20 3.44 36.69
C TYR A 65 17.90 4.00 35.44
N ASN A 66 17.89 3.23 34.33
CA ASN A 66 18.56 3.57 33.06
C ASN A 66 20.02 4.05 33.24
N ASP A 67 20.83 3.26 33.96
CA ASP A 67 22.25 3.53 34.28
C ASP A 67 22.51 4.82 35.09
N LYS A 68 21.48 5.42 35.69
CA LYS A 68 21.58 6.57 36.59
C LYS A 68 21.17 6.18 38.02
N SER A 69 21.97 6.58 39.01
CA SER A 69 21.61 6.45 40.43
C SER A 69 20.48 7.43 40.76
N LEU A 70 19.43 6.93 41.42
CA LEU A 70 18.27 7.69 41.85
C LEU A 70 18.07 7.52 43.36
N GLU A 71 18.37 8.57 44.13
CA GLU A 71 18.33 8.59 45.59
C GLU A 71 17.18 9.47 46.08
N VAL A 72 15.94 9.05 45.84
CA VAL A 72 14.73 9.85 46.13
C VAL A 72 14.56 10.08 47.63
N GLY A 73 14.84 9.08 48.48
CA GLY A 73 14.74 9.22 49.93
C GLY A 73 15.78 10.19 50.49
N GLN A 74 17.03 10.13 50.02
CA GLN A 74 18.08 11.06 50.45
C GLN A 74 17.80 12.50 49.99
N ASN A 75 17.30 12.67 48.76
CA ASN A 75 16.87 13.97 48.26
C ASN A 75 15.74 14.58 49.11
N LEU A 76 14.80 13.75 49.58
CA LEU A 76 13.74 14.20 50.50
C LEU A 76 14.32 14.64 51.86
N VAL A 77 15.26 13.88 52.43
CA VAL A 77 15.95 14.27 53.68
C VAL A 77 16.66 15.61 53.52
N ASP A 78 17.39 15.80 52.43
CA ASP A 78 18.14 17.03 52.19
C ASP A 78 17.22 18.24 51.98
N GLU A 79 16.03 18.04 51.45
CA GLU A 79 15.02 19.09 51.32
C GLU A 79 14.36 19.42 52.66
N LEU A 80 14.05 18.40 53.48
CA LEU A 80 13.53 18.60 54.83
C LEU A 80 14.52 19.38 55.70
N LYS A 81 15.83 19.11 55.60
CA LYS A 81 16.89 19.87 56.29
C LYS A 81 16.94 21.35 55.94
N LYS A 82 16.53 21.73 54.73
CA LYS A 82 16.49 23.14 54.29
C LYS A 82 15.22 23.85 54.74
N SER A 83 14.18 23.09 55.10
CA SER A 83 12.90 23.65 55.53
C SER A 83 12.93 24.03 57.00
N ASN A 84 12.31 25.17 57.35
CA ASN A 84 12.12 25.63 58.73
C ASN A 84 10.69 25.34 59.22
N ASP A 85 10.04 24.32 58.64
CA ASP A 85 8.63 24.04 58.89
C ASP A 85 8.40 23.38 60.26
N PHE A 86 9.36 22.57 60.74
CA PHE A 86 9.37 21.88 62.03
C PHE A 86 10.79 21.86 62.64
N ASP A 87 10.91 21.51 63.93
CA ASP A 87 12.19 21.13 64.51
C ASP A 87 12.55 19.71 64.08
N TRP A 88 13.13 19.58 62.90
CA TRP A 88 13.47 18.29 62.31
C TRP A 88 14.64 17.62 63.03
N GLN A 89 14.38 16.48 63.65
CA GLN A 89 15.36 15.68 64.36
C GLN A 89 15.64 14.40 63.56
N PHE A 90 16.77 14.38 62.86
CA PHE A 90 17.16 13.22 62.05
C PHE A 90 17.85 12.18 62.95
N VAL A 91 17.14 11.09 63.22
CA VAL A 91 17.52 10.11 64.24
C VAL A 91 17.37 8.68 63.72
N THR A 92 17.91 7.70 64.44
CA THR A 92 17.68 6.28 64.12
C THR A 92 16.27 5.85 64.48
N ARG A 93 15.80 4.72 63.93
CA ARG A 93 14.46 4.19 64.23
C ARG A 93 14.28 3.95 65.73
N GLU A 94 15.29 3.40 66.39
CA GLU A 94 15.27 3.10 67.83
C GLU A 94 15.19 4.39 68.67
N GLN A 95 15.91 5.44 68.25
CA GLN A 95 15.87 6.75 68.90
C GLN A 95 14.52 7.44 68.71
N ALA A 96 13.91 7.32 67.52
CA ALA A 96 12.58 7.83 67.27
C ALA A 96 11.54 7.13 68.15
N GLU A 97 11.55 5.79 68.23
CA GLU A 97 10.62 5.01 69.06
C GLU A 97 10.76 5.36 70.55
N GLN A 98 12.00 5.39 71.06
CA GLN A 98 12.26 5.78 72.44
C GLN A 98 11.87 7.24 72.73
N GLY A 99 12.06 8.13 71.75
CA GLY A 99 11.65 9.53 71.87
C GLY A 99 10.13 9.72 71.80
N MET A 100 9.41 8.85 71.08
CA MET A 100 7.94 8.83 71.07
C MET A 100 7.38 8.28 72.39
N GLU A 101 8.00 7.24 72.98
CA GLU A 101 7.59 6.70 74.30
C GLU A 101 7.86 7.66 75.46
N ASN A 102 8.94 8.44 75.38
CA ASN A 102 9.32 9.42 76.41
C ASN A 102 8.74 10.82 76.15
N ASP A 103 7.75 10.96 75.26
CA ASP A 103 7.11 12.23 74.93
C ASP A 103 8.09 13.34 74.47
N THR A 104 9.23 12.93 73.91
CA THR A 104 10.26 13.82 73.36
C THR A 104 9.89 14.28 71.94
N TYR A 105 9.27 13.41 71.14
CA TYR A 105 8.79 13.72 69.80
C TYR A 105 7.27 13.70 69.74
N TYR A 106 6.70 14.66 69.00
CA TYR A 106 5.26 14.73 68.77
C TYR A 106 4.82 13.83 67.61
N MET A 107 5.73 13.55 66.69
CA MET A 107 5.49 12.63 65.58
C MET A 107 6.81 12.13 65.00
N THR A 108 6.73 11.01 64.29
CA THR A 108 7.83 10.41 63.53
C THR A 108 7.44 10.27 62.07
N ILE A 109 8.36 10.61 61.15
CA ILE A 109 8.26 10.35 59.71
C ILE A 109 9.35 9.33 59.34
N VAL A 110 8.95 8.18 58.80
CA VAL A 110 9.89 7.14 58.37
C VAL A 110 9.85 6.97 56.85
N ILE A 111 11.02 7.06 56.24
CA ILE A 111 11.29 6.75 54.85
C ILE A 111 11.80 5.29 54.80
N PRO A 112 11.02 4.34 54.27
CA PRO A 112 11.35 2.92 54.27
C PRO A 112 12.49 2.57 53.29
N GLU A 113 13.10 1.40 53.46
CA GLU A 113 14.26 0.92 52.67
C GLU A 113 14.01 0.87 51.16
N ASP A 114 12.76 0.63 50.75
CA ASP A 114 12.36 0.43 49.35
C ASP A 114 11.78 1.69 48.69
N PHE A 115 11.87 2.85 49.35
CA PHE A 115 11.24 4.08 48.91
C PHE A 115 11.70 4.52 47.51
N SER A 116 13.02 4.59 47.28
CA SER A 116 13.59 4.95 45.97
C SER A 116 13.34 3.88 44.91
N THR A 117 13.33 2.59 45.30
CA THR A 117 13.07 1.47 44.38
C THR A 117 11.62 1.47 43.90
N LYS A 118 10.66 1.66 44.81
CA LYS A 118 9.24 1.78 44.45
C LYS A 118 8.98 3.02 43.60
N ALA A 119 9.67 4.13 43.87
CA ALA A 119 9.58 5.34 43.06
C ALA A 119 10.03 5.13 41.60
N THR A 120 10.91 4.17 41.30
CA THR A 120 11.31 3.83 39.93
C THR A 120 10.35 2.92 39.18
N THR A 121 9.41 2.24 39.86
CA THR A 121 8.49 1.26 39.25
C THR A 121 7.34 1.87 38.45
N LEU A 122 7.27 3.20 38.31
CA LEU A 122 6.14 3.92 37.71
C LEU A 122 5.82 3.49 36.26
N MET A 123 6.79 2.92 35.54
CA MET A 123 6.68 2.43 34.16
C MET A 123 6.72 0.90 34.04
N ASP A 124 6.88 0.18 35.14
CA ASP A 124 6.83 -1.27 35.12
C ASP A 124 5.40 -1.73 34.83
N ASP A 125 5.22 -2.94 34.30
CA ASP A 125 3.90 -3.52 34.05
C ASP A 125 3.01 -3.55 35.32
N HIS A 126 3.64 -3.48 36.50
CA HIS A 126 3.00 -3.45 37.82
C HIS A 126 3.62 -2.37 38.72
N PRO A 127 3.21 -1.09 38.60
CA PRO A 127 3.77 -0.01 39.39
C PRO A 127 3.39 -0.15 40.88
N GLN A 128 4.35 0.09 41.77
CA GLN A 128 4.14 0.10 43.22
C GLN A 128 4.30 1.52 43.79
N PRO A 129 3.38 1.98 44.65
CA PRO A 129 3.48 3.30 45.25
C PRO A 129 4.64 3.36 46.26
N ALA A 130 5.45 4.42 46.20
CA ALA A 130 6.39 4.75 47.26
C ALA A 130 5.62 5.29 48.48
N GLU A 131 5.89 4.74 49.66
CA GLU A 131 5.14 5.03 50.89
C GLU A 131 6.01 5.76 51.91
N LEU A 132 5.44 6.78 52.57
CA LEU A 132 6.01 7.41 53.75
C LEU A 132 5.19 7.00 54.96
N ILE A 133 5.84 6.58 56.04
CA ILE A 133 5.17 6.17 57.28
C ILE A 133 5.11 7.38 58.21
N TYR A 134 3.90 7.73 58.64
CA TYR A 134 3.65 8.84 59.57
C TYR A 134 3.06 8.32 60.88
N GLU A 135 3.73 8.59 61.98
CA GLU A 135 3.38 8.10 63.32
C GLU A 135 3.21 9.30 64.28
N PRO A 136 1.98 9.79 64.50
CA PRO A 136 1.71 10.86 65.47
C PRO A 136 1.61 10.32 66.91
N ASN A 137 2.11 11.09 67.89
CA ASN A 137 1.91 10.82 69.32
C ASN A 137 0.63 11.53 69.82
N GLU A 138 -0.53 11.02 69.41
CA GLU A 138 -1.83 11.61 69.78
C GLU A 138 -2.13 11.50 71.30
N GLY A 139 -1.51 10.52 71.97
CA GLY A 139 -1.63 10.33 73.43
C GLY A 139 -0.96 11.46 74.22
N TYR A 140 0.17 11.97 73.74
CA TYR A 140 0.87 13.11 74.34
C TYR A 140 0.19 14.43 74.00
N ASN A 141 -0.16 14.67 72.73
CA ASN A 141 -0.86 15.88 72.32
C ASN A 141 -1.71 15.68 71.04
N PHE A 142 -3.03 15.67 71.23
CA PHE A 142 -3.98 15.51 70.14
C PHE A 142 -3.91 16.60 69.06
N LEU A 143 -3.68 17.87 69.44
CA LEU A 143 -3.58 18.97 68.48
C LEU A 143 -2.34 18.86 67.61
N ALA A 144 -1.20 18.46 68.20
CA ALA A 144 0.04 18.25 67.44
C ALA A 144 -0.10 17.16 66.38
N GLY A 145 -0.83 16.07 66.68
CA GLY A 145 -1.14 15.01 65.70
C GLY A 145 -1.98 15.51 64.51
N GLN A 146 -2.98 16.37 64.76
CA GLN A 146 -3.80 16.95 63.69
C GLN A 146 -3.02 17.92 62.80
N ILE A 147 -2.13 18.72 63.38
CA ILE A 147 -1.32 19.67 62.62
C ILE A 147 -0.25 18.94 61.78
N GLY A 148 0.41 17.93 62.37
CA GLY A 148 1.40 17.11 61.67
C GLY A 148 0.85 16.35 60.46
N GLY A 149 -0.37 15.81 60.56
CA GLY A 149 -1.02 15.10 59.46
C GLY A 149 -1.29 15.98 58.23
N THR A 150 -1.46 17.29 58.40
CA THR A 150 -1.63 18.23 57.28
C THR A 150 -0.31 18.55 56.60
N ALA A 151 0.78 18.67 57.38
CA ALA A 151 2.11 18.89 56.83
C ALA A 151 2.65 17.70 56.02
N VAL A 152 2.42 16.47 56.48
CA VAL A 152 2.83 15.26 55.73
C VAL A 152 2.14 15.15 54.36
N LYS A 153 0.89 15.61 54.24
CA LYS A 153 0.20 15.68 52.95
C LYS A 153 0.87 16.65 51.96
N GLN A 154 1.39 17.77 52.46
CA GLN A 154 2.12 18.74 51.63
C GLN A 154 3.49 18.19 51.19
N ILE A 155 4.20 17.50 52.09
CA ILE A 155 5.46 16.81 51.77
C ILE A 155 5.23 15.76 50.67
N LYS A 156 4.18 14.93 50.80
CA LYS A 156 3.78 13.97 49.77
C LYS A 156 3.56 14.64 48.41
N SER A 157 2.84 15.76 48.37
CA SER A 157 2.55 16.48 47.12
C SER A 157 3.82 17.02 46.44
N LYS A 158 4.77 17.57 47.21
CA LYS A 158 6.05 18.09 46.68
C LYS A 158 6.92 16.96 46.11
N VAL A 159 6.97 15.81 46.78
CA VAL A 159 7.71 14.63 46.32
C VAL A 159 7.14 14.10 45.00
N SER A 160 5.81 13.95 44.89
CA SER A 160 5.18 13.47 43.65
C SER A 160 5.43 14.38 42.44
N ALA A 161 5.45 15.70 42.64
CA ALA A 161 5.76 16.65 41.56
C ALA A 161 7.20 16.47 41.05
N LYS A 162 8.18 16.33 41.95
CA LYS A 162 9.59 16.21 41.57
C LYS A 162 9.91 14.91 40.82
N VAL A 163 9.25 13.81 41.20
CA VAL A 163 9.36 12.53 40.48
C VAL A 163 8.77 12.64 39.06
N THR A 164 7.65 13.34 38.90
CA THR A 164 6.96 13.52 37.60
C THR A 164 7.74 14.45 36.65
N GLU A 165 8.44 15.45 37.18
CA GLU A 165 9.31 16.37 36.43
C GLU A 165 10.46 15.63 35.74
N SER A 166 11.25 14.86 36.52
CA SER A 166 12.39 14.09 35.99
C SER A 166 11.97 13.05 34.94
N TYR A 167 10.74 12.55 35.07
CA TYR A 167 10.13 11.60 34.14
C TYR A 167 9.73 12.25 32.80
N THR A 168 9.06 13.40 32.83
CA THR A 168 8.59 14.12 31.63
C THR A 168 9.76 14.55 30.74
N GLU A 169 10.89 14.93 31.34
CA GLU A 169 12.11 15.25 30.59
C GLU A 169 12.61 14.08 29.73
N THR A 170 12.54 12.85 30.26
CA THR A 170 13.05 11.65 29.59
C THR A 170 12.15 11.22 28.43
N LEU A 171 10.83 11.37 28.57
CA LEU A 171 9.88 11.06 27.50
C LEU A 171 9.98 12.04 26.32
N LEU A 172 10.11 13.35 26.59
CA LEU A 172 10.21 14.36 25.54
C LEU A 172 11.53 14.22 24.74
N ASP A 173 12.63 13.79 25.37
CA ASP A 173 13.89 13.47 24.67
C ASP A 173 13.74 12.29 23.69
N GLN A 174 12.83 11.34 23.95
CA GLN A 174 12.56 10.23 23.01
C GLN A 174 11.70 10.66 21.83
N VAL A 175 10.75 11.58 22.02
CA VAL A 175 9.91 12.12 20.92
C VAL A 175 10.73 12.91 19.91
N GLU A 176 11.73 13.65 20.37
CA GLU A 176 12.66 14.39 19.48
C GLU A 176 13.48 13.45 18.59
N LYS A 177 13.94 12.31 19.12
CA LYS A 177 14.60 11.25 18.33
C LYS A 177 13.68 10.61 17.30
N ILE A 178 12.38 10.45 17.62
CA ILE A 178 11.39 9.90 16.69
C ILE A 178 11.15 10.86 15.52
N SER A 179 11.05 12.17 15.77
CA SER A 179 10.92 13.19 14.73
C SER A 179 12.11 13.18 13.76
N SER A 180 13.34 13.11 14.30
CA SER A 180 14.56 12.97 13.49
C SER A 180 14.56 11.68 12.64
N GLY A 181 14.20 10.54 13.23
CA GLY A 181 14.14 9.27 12.51
C GLY A 181 13.06 9.24 11.41
N LEU A 182 11.92 9.90 11.62
CA LEU A 182 10.87 10.06 10.61
C LEU A 182 11.32 10.96 9.46
N SER A 183 12.09 12.02 9.75
CA SER A 183 12.69 12.89 8.73
C SER A 183 13.70 12.13 7.86
N ASP A 184 14.61 11.37 8.48
CA ASP A 184 15.57 10.54 7.75
C ASP A 184 14.87 9.47 6.88
N ALA A 185 13.77 8.90 7.38
CA ALA A 185 12.94 7.96 6.62
C ALA A 185 12.21 8.66 5.46
N GLY A 186 11.72 9.88 5.66
CA GLY A 186 11.13 10.72 4.60
C GLY A 186 12.13 11.05 3.50
N ASP A 187 13.36 11.40 3.85
CA ASP A 187 14.47 11.61 2.89
C ASP A 187 14.88 10.32 2.18
N GLY A 188 14.88 9.19 2.88
CA GLY A 188 15.07 7.86 2.29
C GLY A 188 13.99 7.53 1.25
N ALA A 189 12.72 7.80 1.57
CA ALA A 189 11.60 7.60 0.65
C ALA A 189 11.69 8.55 -0.57
N ASN A 190 12.15 9.80 -0.39
CA ASN A 190 12.44 10.71 -1.50
C ASN A 190 13.52 10.16 -2.44
N LYS A 191 14.61 9.61 -1.92
CA LYS A 191 15.64 8.95 -2.74
C LYS A 191 15.11 7.73 -3.51
N ILE A 192 14.22 6.95 -2.88
CA ILE A 192 13.54 5.84 -3.56
C ILE A 192 12.66 6.39 -4.69
N ASN A 193 11.90 7.46 -4.44
CA ASN A 193 11.05 8.10 -5.45
C ASN A 193 11.86 8.64 -6.64
N GLU A 194 12.99 9.31 -6.39
CA GLU A 194 13.90 9.73 -7.45
C GLU A 194 14.48 8.55 -8.25
N GLY A 195 14.83 7.46 -7.56
CA GLY A 195 15.28 6.22 -8.19
C GLY A 195 14.19 5.56 -9.03
N ALA A 196 12.96 5.51 -8.52
CA ALA A 196 11.78 5.00 -9.20
C ALA A 196 11.44 5.84 -10.44
N THR A 197 11.59 7.17 -10.37
CA THR A 197 11.42 8.08 -11.51
C THR A 197 12.43 7.78 -12.62
N LYS A 198 13.72 7.62 -12.28
CA LYS A 198 14.75 7.22 -13.26
C LYS A 198 14.48 5.84 -13.86
N LEU A 199 13.96 4.91 -13.06
CA LEU A 199 13.57 3.59 -13.53
C LEU A 199 12.36 3.66 -14.47
N ASP A 200 11.38 4.51 -14.18
CA ASP A 200 10.21 4.76 -15.03
C ASP A 200 10.59 5.38 -16.38
N ASP A 201 11.51 6.35 -16.39
CA ASP A 201 12.09 6.91 -17.60
C ASP A 201 12.81 5.83 -18.43
N GLY A 202 13.61 4.99 -17.77
CA GLY A 202 14.29 3.86 -18.39
C GLY A 202 13.31 2.83 -18.98
N ALA A 203 12.25 2.49 -18.25
CA ALA A 203 11.18 1.60 -18.70
C ALA A 203 10.44 2.19 -19.91
N SER A 204 10.20 3.50 -19.92
CA SER A 204 9.60 4.22 -21.06
C SER A 204 10.48 4.16 -22.31
N ILE A 205 11.80 4.36 -22.17
CA ILE A 205 12.75 4.22 -23.28
C ILE A 205 12.80 2.77 -23.79
N LEU A 206 12.86 1.80 -22.87
CA LEU A 206 12.85 0.37 -23.20
C LEU A 206 11.60 0.00 -24.00
N LYS A 207 10.40 0.37 -23.50
CA LYS A 207 9.12 0.16 -24.17
C LYS A 207 9.13 0.76 -25.57
N LYS A 208 9.55 2.02 -25.72
CA LYS A 208 9.64 2.69 -27.03
C LYS A 208 10.53 1.95 -28.02
N ASN A 209 11.67 1.42 -27.59
CA ASN A 209 12.59 0.68 -28.45
C ASN A 209 12.08 -0.73 -28.77
N LEU A 210 11.39 -1.39 -27.83
CA LEU A 210 10.75 -2.67 -28.06
C LEU A 210 9.55 -2.55 -29.02
N SER A 211 8.78 -1.48 -28.95
CA SER A 211 7.73 -1.20 -29.95
C SER A 211 8.33 -1.07 -31.35
N LYS A 212 9.45 -0.34 -31.50
CA LYS A 212 10.16 -0.26 -32.79
C LYS A 212 10.67 -1.62 -33.27
N LEU A 213 11.15 -2.46 -32.36
CA LEU A 213 11.58 -3.82 -32.69
C LEU A 213 10.40 -4.68 -33.13
N ALA A 214 9.27 -4.61 -32.41
CA ALA A 214 8.03 -5.30 -32.76
C ALA A 214 7.51 -4.85 -34.15
N ASP A 215 7.51 -3.55 -34.42
CA ASP A 215 7.13 -2.99 -35.72
C ASP A 215 8.06 -3.47 -36.84
N GLY A 216 9.38 -3.40 -36.61
CA GLY A 216 10.39 -3.84 -37.58
C GLY A 216 10.33 -5.33 -37.89
N THR A 217 10.06 -6.15 -36.87
CA THR A 217 9.91 -7.61 -37.03
C THR A 217 8.60 -7.97 -37.73
N HIS A 218 7.51 -7.25 -37.47
CA HIS A 218 6.27 -7.37 -38.23
C HIS A 218 6.44 -6.95 -39.70
N GLN A 219 7.19 -5.88 -39.98
CA GLN A 219 7.53 -5.49 -41.35
C GLN A 219 8.35 -6.57 -42.06
N LEU A 220 9.31 -7.18 -41.35
CA LEU A 220 10.10 -8.29 -41.88
C LEU A 220 9.25 -9.53 -42.16
N GLU A 221 8.34 -9.87 -41.24
CA GLU A 221 7.36 -10.96 -41.40
C GLU A 221 6.49 -10.75 -42.65
N THR A 222 5.95 -9.55 -42.80
CA THR A 222 5.15 -9.15 -43.98
C THR A 222 6.00 -9.21 -45.25
N GLY A 223 7.25 -8.73 -45.21
CA GLY A 223 8.16 -8.69 -46.35
C GLY A 223 8.68 -10.05 -46.81
N VAL A 224 8.76 -11.05 -45.91
CA VAL A 224 9.16 -12.43 -46.26
C VAL A 224 8.04 -13.22 -46.95
N THR A 225 6.77 -12.84 -46.74
CA THR A 225 5.63 -13.54 -47.34
C THR A 225 5.69 -13.57 -48.88
N PRO A 226 5.88 -12.44 -49.59
CA PRO A 226 6.07 -12.45 -51.05
C PRO A 226 7.28 -13.27 -51.51
N LEU A 227 8.35 -13.32 -50.70
CA LEU A 227 9.54 -14.11 -51.04
C LEU A 227 9.25 -15.61 -50.94
N LYS A 228 8.51 -16.04 -49.91
CA LYS A 228 8.03 -17.42 -49.76
C LYS A 228 7.13 -17.82 -50.93
N GLU A 229 6.17 -16.97 -51.31
CA GLU A 229 5.31 -17.22 -52.49
C GLU A 229 6.10 -17.28 -53.80
N GLY A 230 7.05 -16.37 -53.98
CA GLY A 230 7.94 -16.35 -55.14
C GLY A 230 8.80 -17.61 -55.24
N THR A 231 9.34 -18.10 -54.12
CA THR A 231 10.13 -19.34 -54.10
C THR A 231 9.28 -20.58 -54.35
N ALA A 232 8.02 -20.62 -53.87
CA ALA A 232 7.08 -21.68 -54.21
C ALA A 232 6.75 -21.69 -55.71
N THR A 233 6.50 -20.51 -56.30
CA THR A 233 6.26 -20.35 -57.74
C THR A 233 7.47 -20.79 -58.57
N LEU A 234 8.68 -20.41 -58.14
CA LEU A 234 9.93 -20.84 -58.77
C LEU A 234 10.08 -22.37 -58.71
N ALA A 235 9.84 -22.98 -57.55
CA ALA A 235 9.90 -24.43 -57.40
C ALA A 235 8.89 -25.16 -58.31
N GLN A 236 7.67 -24.63 -58.45
CA GLN A 236 6.66 -25.18 -59.35
C GLN A 236 7.07 -25.05 -60.83
N GLY A 237 7.63 -23.91 -61.22
CA GLY A 237 8.18 -23.69 -62.56
C GLY A 237 9.33 -24.64 -62.88
N ILE A 238 10.22 -24.88 -61.92
CA ILE A 238 11.32 -25.85 -62.06
C ILE A 238 10.79 -27.29 -62.12
N GLY A 239 9.77 -27.65 -61.34
CA GLY A 239 9.11 -28.95 -61.45
C GLY A 239 8.49 -29.20 -62.83
N THR A 240 7.96 -28.14 -63.45
CA THR A 240 7.43 -28.19 -64.82
C THR A 240 8.56 -28.36 -65.84
N LEU A 241 9.65 -27.61 -65.70
CA LEU A 241 10.86 -27.77 -66.51
C LEU A 241 11.43 -29.19 -66.41
N HIS A 242 11.51 -29.75 -65.20
CA HIS A 242 12.01 -31.11 -64.96
C HIS A 242 11.14 -32.16 -65.66
N SER A 243 9.82 -32.06 -65.52
CA SER A 243 8.87 -32.96 -66.18
C SER A 243 8.97 -32.86 -67.72
N GLY A 244 9.11 -31.63 -68.25
CA GLY A 244 9.30 -31.39 -69.68
C GLY A 244 10.63 -31.94 -70.20
N ALA A 245 11.72 -31.80 -69.43
CA ALA A 245 13.03 -32.32 -69.77
C ALA A 245 13.05 -33.86 -69.79
N ASN A 246 12.40 -34.52 -68.82
CA ASN A 246 12.22 -35.97 -68.83
C ASN A 246 11.43 -36.42 -70.07
N SER A 247 10.30 -35.77 -70.36
CA SER A 247 9.48 -36.09 -71.53
C SER A 247 10.24 -35.93 -72.85
N LEU A 248 11.08 -34.89 -72.96
CA LEU A 248 11.95 -34.69 -74.12
C LEU A 248 13.02 -35.77 -74.22
N SER A 249 13.68 -36.11 -73.11
CA SER A 249 14.68 -37.20 -73.05
C SER A 249 14.09 -38.54 -73.49
N ASP A 250 12.90 -38.87 -72.99
CA ASP A 250 12.19 -40.10 -73.34
C ASP A 250 11.78 -40.11 -74.82
N GLY A 251 11.22 -39.01 -75.31
CA GLY A 251 10.83 -38.85 -76.72
C GLY A 251 12.01 -38.98 -77.68
N LEU A 252 13.16 -38.38 -77.34
CA LEU A 252 14.39 -38.51 -78.13
C LEU A 252 14.93 -39.94 -78.11
N SER A 253 14.84 -40.63 -76.97
CA SER A 253 15.24 -42.03 -76.84
C SER A 253 14.35 -42.96 -77.68
N GLN A 254 13.03 -42.74 -77.67
CA GLN A 254 12.09 -43.47 -78.52
C GLN A 254 12.35 -43.21 -80.01
N LEU A 255 12.60 -41.95 -80.39
CA LEU A 255 12.91 -41.60 -81.77
C LEU A 255 14.24 -42.22 -82.21
N ALA A 256 15.26 -42.28 -81.34
CA ALA A 256 16.54 -42.95 -81.64
C ALA A 256 16.37 -44.45 -81.86
N ALA A 257 15.52 -45.11 -81.06
CA ALA A 257 15.16 -46.50 -81.27
C ALA A 257 14.43 -46.72 -82.61
N ALA A 258 13.50 -45.82 -82.97
CA ALA A 258 12.81 -45.86 -84.26
C ALA A 258 13.76 -45.60 -85.44
N GLY A 259 14.67 -44.64 -85.30
CA GLY A 259 15.72 -44.32 -86.28
C GLY A 259 16.63 -45.51 -86.54
N THR A 260 17.00 -46.25 -85.50
CA THR A 260 17.77 -47.50 -85.61
C THR A 260 17.02 -48.57 -86.40
N LYS A 261 15.72 -48.77 -86.13
CA LYS A 261 14.88 -49.71 -86.90
C LYS A 261 14.79 -49.31 -88.37
N LEU A 262 14.59 -48.02 -88.66
CA LEU A 262 14.52 -47.50 -90.02
C LEU A 262 15.85 -47.66 -90.77
N GLY A 263 16.98 -47.37 -90.11
CA GLY A 263 18.32 -47.58 -90.64
C GLY A 263 18.58 -49.05 -91.00
N ASN A 264 18.18 -49.99 -90.15
CA ASN A 264 18.28 -51.42 -90.43
C ASN A 264 17.42 -51.84 -91.65
N GLY A 265 16.21 -51.28 -91.77
CA GLY A 265 15.36 -51.50 -92.94
C GLY A 265 15.98 -50.98 -94.23
N ALA A 266 16.63 -49.80 -94.19
CA ALA A 266 17.35 -49.25 -95.35
C ALA A 266 18.54 -50.11 -95.75
N LEU A 267 19.29 -50.67 -94.79
CA LEU A 267 20.37 -51.63 -95.07
C LEU A 267 19.86 -52.92 -95.72
N GLN A 268 18.71 -53.44 -95.26
CA GLN A 268 18.06 -54.59 -95.91
C GLN A 268 17.61 -54.26 -97.34
N ALA A 269 17.04 -53.09 -97.57
CA ALA A 269 16.66 -52.64 -98.91
C ALA A 269 17.88 -52.46 -99.83
N GLU A 270 19.01 -51.94 -99.31
CA GLU A 270 20.28 -51.88 -100.05
C GLU A 270 20.76 -53.28 -100.46
N ALA A 271 20.74 -54.24 -99.52
CA ALA A 271 21.11 -55.62 -99.80
C ALA A 271 20.21 -56.26 -100.87
N GLY A 272 18.89 -56.10 -100.76
CA GLY A 272 17.93 -56.58 -101.76
C GLY A 272 18.10 -55.91 -103.13
N GLY A 273 18.41 -54.61 -103.16
CA GLY A 273 18.70 -53.87 -104.38
C GLY A 273 19.94 -54.42 -105.11
N LYS A 274 21.01 -54.76 -104.37
CA LYS A 274 22.19 -55.43 -104.94
C LYS A 274 21.88 -56.82 -105.48
N GLN A 275 21.05 -57.59 -104.78
CA GLN A 275 20.60 -58.91 -105.26
C GLN A 275 19.79 -58.79 -106.56
N LEU A 276 18.86 -57.83 -106.63
CA LEU A 276 18.09 -57.55 -107.85
C LEU A 276 19.00 -57.14 -109.00
N GLN A 277 19.94 -56.22 -108.76
CA GLN A 277 20.92 -55.78 -109.76
C GLN A 277 21.72 -56.97 -110.31
N ALA A 278 22.24 -57.84 -109.44
CA ALA A 278 22.98 -59.03 -109.84
C ALA A 278 22.11 -60.01 -110.65
N GLY A 279 20.83 -60.19 -110.26
CA GLY A 279 19.87 -61.00 -111.01
C GLY A 279 19.62 -60.47 -112.42
N ILE A 280 19.44 -59.15 -112.57
CA ILE A 280 19.25 -58.50 -113.87
C ILE A 280 20.52 -58.61 -114.72
N GLN A 281 21.73 -58.45 -114.14
CA GLN A 281 22.99 -58.67 -114.87
C GLN A 281 23.09 -60.10 -115.40
N SER A 282 22.65 -61.09 -114.62
CA SER A 282 22.62 -62.48 -115.06
C SER A 282 21.61 -62.69 -116.19
N ALA A 283 20.43 -62.07 -116.12
CA ALA A 283 19.40 -62.13 -117.16
C ALA A 283 19.91 -61.51 -118.47
N GLN A 284 20.51 -60.32 -118.39
CA GLN A 284 21.18 -59.62 -119.48
C GLN A 284 22.23 -60.49 -120.17
N GLY A 285 23.08 -61.16 -119.39
CA GLY A 285 24.06 -62.10 -119.94
C GLY A 285 23.42 -63.28 -120.67
N GLY A 286 22.24 -63.73 -120.21
CA GLY A 286 21.44 -64.77 -120.85
C GLY A 286 20.80 -64.30 -122.16
N ALA A 287 20.14 -63.15 -122.17
CA ALA A 287 19.51 -62.60 -123.37
C ALA A 287 20.54 -62.27 -124.44
N ALA A 288 21.71 -61.75 -124.07
CA ALA A 288 22.80 -61.50 -125.03
C ALA A 288 23.29 -62.79 -125.71
N LYS A 289 23.34 -63.92 -124.97
CA LYS A 289 23.66 -65.23 -125.55
C LYS A 289 22.54 -65.74 -126.47
N LEU A 290 21.28 -65.55 -126.08
CA LEU A 290 20.13 -65.91 -126.91
C LEU A 290 20.11 -65.12 -128.22
N ASP A 291 20.31 -63.80 -128.14
CA ASP A 291 20.37 -62.90 -129.29
C ASP A 291 21.47 -63.32 -130.28
N ALA A 292 22.69 -63.57 -129.77
CA ALA A 292 23.79 -64.07 -130.58
C ALA A 292 23.48 -65.44 -131.24
N GLY A 293 22.82 -66.34 -130.51
CA GLY A 293 22.40 -67.64 -131.04
C GLY A 293 21.32 -67.53 -132.13
N LEU A 294 20.38 -66.60 -131.98
CA LEU A 294 19.34 -66.31 -132.97
C LEU A 294 19.91 -65.63 -134.21
N ALA A 295 20.84 -64.71 -134.06
CA ALA A 295 21.59 -64.12 -135.17
C ALA A 295 22.32 -65.19 -135.99
N ALA A 296 22.97 -66.14 -135.32
CA ALA A 296 23.63 -67.27 -135.97
C ALA A 296 22.62 -68.21 -136.68
N SER A 297 21.48 -68.48 -136.05
CA SER A 297 20.40 -69.28 -136.65
C SER A 297 19.81 -68.60 -137.89
N GLU A 298 19.54 -67.29 -137.83
CA GLU A 298 19.06 -66.48 -138.95
C GLU A 298 20.03 -66.54 -140.14
N GLN A 299 21.34 -66.39 -139.87
CA GLN A 299 22.35 -66.53 -140.91
C GLN A 299 22.37 -67.95 -141.50
N GLY A 300 22.15 -68.96 -140.66
CA GLY A 300 22.04 -70.37 -141.08
C GLY A 300 20.86 -70.62 -142.01
N SER A 301 19.65 -70.13 -141.68
CA SER A 301 18.48 -70.29 -142.55
C SER A 301 18.59 -69.50 -143.85
N ALA A 302 19.19 -68.30 -143.82
CA ALA A 302 19.47 -67.53 -145.03
C ALA A 302 20.40 -68.31 -145.98
N LYS A 303 21.44 -68.96 -145.45
CA LYS A 303 22.33 -69.84 -146.23
C LYS A 303 21.59 -71.08 -146.77
N LEU A 304 20.71 -71.70 -145.97
CA LEU A 304 19.89 -72.83 -146.40
C LEU A 304 18.95 -72.43 -147.54
N ALA A 305 18.24 -71.31 -147.41
CA ALA A 305 17.32 -70.80 -148.43
C ALA A 305 18.06 -70.50 -149.74
N ALA A 306 19.23 -69.86 -149.67
CA ALA A 306 20.08 -69.62 -150.83
C ALA A 306 20.57 -70.94 -151.48
N GLY A 307 21.00 -71.92 -150.67
CA GLY A 307 21.43 -73.22 -151.16
C GLY A 307 20.31 -74.03 -151.83
N LEU A 308 19.10 -74.01 -151.23
CA LEU A 308 17.92 -74.64 -151.81
C LEU A 308 17.50 -73.96 -153.12
N GLN A 309 17.56 -72.63 -153.21
CA GLN A 309 17.29 -71.88 -154.44
C GLN A 309 18.22 -72.33 -155.58
N ILE A 310 19.53 -72.46 -155.30
CA ILE A 310 20.51 -72.97 -156.26
C ILE A 310 20.19 -74.43 -156.65
N SER A 311 19.80 -75.27 -155.69
CA SER A 311 19.42 -76.67 -155.95
C SER A 311 18.15 -76.78 -156.81
N VAL A 312 17.17 -75.91 -156.61
CA VAL A 312 15.93 -75.84 -157.41
C VAL A 312 16.22 -75.38 -158.83
N GLU A 313 17.07 -74.37 -159.01
CA GLU A 313 17.52 -73.93 -160.33
C GLU A 313 18.23 -75.05 -161.10
N GLY A 314 19.08 -75.82 -160.42
CA GLY A 314 19.70 -77.03 -160.99
C GLY A 314 18.66 -78.10 -161.35
N SER A 315 17.69 -78.35 -160.47
CA SER A 315 16.63 -79.34 -160.69
C SER A 315 15.68 -78.96 -161.83
N SER A 316 15.40 -77.66 -162.02
CA SER A 316 14.64 -77.14 -163.16
C SER A 316 15.34 -77.48 -164.47
N LYS A 317 16.65 -77.20 -164.55
CA LYS A 317 17.46 -77.53 -165.74
C LYS A 317 17.48 -79.03 -166.02
N VAL A 318 17.56 -79.87 -164.98
CA VAL A 318 17.47 -81.33 -165.13
C VAL A 318 16.07 -81.75 -165.61
N SER A 319 14.99 -81.18 -165.07
CA SER A 319 13.62 -81.44 -165.49
C SER A 319 13.38 -81.06 -166.95
N GLU A 320 13.82 -79.86 -167.35
CA GLU A 320 13.76 -79.37 -168.73
C GLU A 320 14.56 -80.28 -169.68
N GLY A 321 15.79 -80.66 -169.30
CA GLY A 321 16.63 -81.57 -170.07
C GLY A 321 16.00 -82.97 -170.21
N ALA A 322 15.47 -83.53 -169.12
CA ALA A 322 14.80 -84.83 -169.13
C ALA A 322 13.53 -84.81 -169.99
N LYS A 323 12.72 -83.73 -169.92
CA LYS A 323 11.57 -83.51 -170.81
C LYS A 323 12.01 -83.43 -172.27
N ALA A 324 13.06 -82.68 -172.58
CA ALA A 324 13.60 -82.57 -173.94
C ALA A 324 14.07 -83.92 -174.50
N VAL A 325 14.74 -84.75 -173.68
CA VAL A 325 15.13 -86.12 -174.06
C VAL A 325 13.90 -87.00 -174.30
N ALA A 326 12.92 -86.99 -173.40
CA ALA A 326 11.69 -87.78 -173.54
C ALA A 326 10.87 -87.35 -174.78
N GLN A 327 10.78 -86.05 -175.05
CA GLN A 327 10.13 -85.51 -176.25
C GLN A 327 10.89 -85.88 -177.53
N GLY A 328 12.22 -85.79 -177.53
CA GLY A 328 13.06 -86.21 -178.66
C GLY A 328 12.93 -87.70 -178.95
N LEU A 329 12.87 -88.56 -177.92
CA LEU A 329 12.62 -89.99 -178.08
C LEU A 329 11.21 -90.28 -178.59
N ALA A 330 10.19 -89.54 -178.12
CA ALA A 330 8.82 -89.66 -178.62
C ALA A 330 8.73 -89.26 -180.10
N GLN A 331 9.37 -88.16 -180.49
CA GLN A 331 9.44 -87.68 -181.87
C GLN A 331 10.21 -88.66 -182.77
N LEU A 332 11.29 -89.28 -182.27
CA LEU A 332 12.02 -90.33 -182.99
C LEU A 332 11.13 -91.57 -183.22
N ALA A 333 10.35 -91.97 -182.21
CA ALA A 333 9.39 -93.06 -182.34
C ALA A 333 8.27 -92.73 -183.34
N GLU A 334 7.73 -91.50 -183.35
CA GLU A 334 6.70 -91.08 -184.32
C GLU A 334 7.22 -91.03 -185.77
N THR A 335 8.45 -90.56 -185.96
CA THR A 335 9.04 -90.39 -187.31
C THR A 335 9.59 -91.68 -187.91
N SER A 336 9.79 -92.74 -187.12
CA SER A 336 10.36 -94.02 -187.55
C SER A 336 9.50 -95.21 -187.13
N PRO A 337 8.58 -95.71 -188.00
CA PRO A 337 7.62 -96.77 -187.64
C PRO A 337 8.26 -98.09 -187.21
N GLU A 338 9.43 -98.45 -187.77
CA GLU A 338 10.17 -99.67 -187.39
C GLU A 338 10.78 -99.57 -185.98
N LEU A 339 11.25 -98.39 -185.59
CA LEU A 339 11.79 -98.12 -184.26
C LEU A 339 10.67 -98.02 -183.21
N ALA A 340 9.50 -97.50 -183.58
CA ALA A 340 8.33 -97.43 -182.70
C ALA A 340 7.85 -98.79 -182.19
N ALA A 341 8.03 -99.84 -183.01
CA ALA A 341 7.67 -101.22 -182.68
C ALA A 341 8.73 -101.94 -181.83
N SER A 342 9.92 -101.36 -181.63
CA SER A 342 11.00 -101.96 -180.86
C SER A 342 10.69 -101.91 -179.34
N PRO A 343 10.64 -103.06 -178.64
CA PRO A 343 10.42 -103.09 -177.20
C PRO A 343 11.46 -102.28 -176.40
N ALA A 344 12.71 -102.24 -176.87
CA ALA A 344 13.78 -101.49 -176.23
C ALA A 344 13.56 -99.97 -176.31
N VAL A 345 13.04 -99.47 -177.44
CA VAL A 345 12.74 -98.04 -177.63
C VAL A 345 11.52 -97.64 -176.79
N GLN A 346 10.48 -98.49 -176.73
CA GLN A 346 9.33 -98.26 -175.86
C GLN A 346 9.71 -98.23 -174.37
N GLN A 347 10.59 -99.14 -173.93
CA GLN A 347 11.09 -99.16 -172.57
C GLN A 347 11.95 -97.93 -172.23
N LEU A 348 12.82 -97.51 -173.16
CA LEU A 348 13.64 -96.30 -173.00
C LEU A 348 12.78 -95.03 -172.97
N LEU A 349 11.76 -94.94 -173.83
CA LEU A 349 10.81 -93.84 -173.82
C LEU A 349 10.04 -93.78 -172.50
N ALA A 350 9.47 -94.89 -172.04
CA ALA A 350 8.78 -94.96 -170.74
C ALA A 350 9.70 -94.59 -169.58
N ALA A 351 10.95 -95.08 -169.57
CA ALA A 351 11.94 -94.70 -168.57
C ALA A 351 12.28 -93.21 -168.63
N SER A 352 12.45 -92.63 -169.82
CA SER A 352 12.74 -91.18 -169.98
C SER A 352 11.56 -90.30 -169.53
N GLN A 353 10.32 -90.72 -169.80
CA GLN A 353 9.11 -90.05 -169.31
C GLN A 353 8.99 -90.15 -167.80
N ALA A 354 9.30 -91.31 -167.21
CA ALA A 354 9.34 -91.49 -165.76
C ALA A 354 10.41 -90.62 -165.11
N VAL A 355 11.61 -90.52 -165.71
CA VAL A 355 12.67 -89.60 -165.24
C VAL A 355 12.21 -88.15 -165.34
N ALA A 356 11.59 -87.74 -166.45
CA ALA A 356 11.06 -86.39 -166.63
C ALA A 356 9.98 -86.04 -165.59
N ALA A 357 9.06 -86.97 -165.32
CA ALA A 357 8.05 -86.80 -164.28
C ALA A 357 8.67 -86.76 -162.87
N GLY A 358 9.62 -87.63 -162.57
CA GLY A 358 10.34 -87.64 -161.30
C GLY A 358 11.17 -86.38 -161.06
N SER A 359 11.87 -85.88 -162.09
CA SER A 359 12.63 -84.62 -162.01
C SER A 359 11.72 -83.41 -161.83
N GLU A 360 10.52 -83.43 -162.44
CA GLU A 360 9.50 -82.40 -162.22
C GLU A 360 8.98 -82.43 -160.79
N GLN A 361 8.71 -83.61 -160.22
CA GLN A 361 8.32 -83.76 -158.83
C GLN A 361 9.41 -83.27 -157.87
N VAL A 362 10.69 -83.56 -158.15
CA VAL A 362 11.83 -83.05 -157.37
C VAL A 362 11.93 -81.52 -157.48
N TYR A 363 11.75 -80.95 -158.67
CA TYR A 363 11.72 -79.49 -158.86
C TYR A 363 10.59 -78.83 -158.06
N GLN A 364 9.36 -79.36 -158.16
CA GLN A 364 8.19 -78.85 -157.42
C GLN A 364 8.35 -79.00 -155.90
N GLY A 365 8.84 -80.16 -155.43
CA GLY A 365 9.16 -80.37 -154.02
C GLY A 365 10.27 -79.42 -153.54
N GLY A 366 11.29 -79.18 -154.37
CA GLY A 366 12.33 -78.20 -154.09
C GLY A 366 11.78 -76.78 -153.96
N GLN A 367 10.84 -76.36 -154.83
CA GLN A 367 10.17 -75.05 -154.72
C GLN A 367 9.43 -74.91 -153.38
N GLN A 368 8.72 -75.95 -152.94
CA GLN A 368 8.05 -75.95 -151.63
C GLN A 368 9.07 -75.85 -150.47
N LEU A 369 10.21 -76.54 -150.57
CA LEU A 369 11.29 -76.40 -149.58
C LEU A 369 11.88 -74.98 -149.57
N VAL A 370 12.04 -74.34 -150.73
CA VAL A 370 12.49 -72.94 -150.82
C VAL A 370 11.49 -72.01 -150.12
N GLU A 371 10.19 -72.15 -150.40
CA GLU A 371 9.15 -71.36 -149.73
C GLU A 371 9.18 -71.56 -148.22
N GLY A 372 9.22 -72.82 -147.75
CA GLY A 372 9.34 -73.14 -146.33
C GLY A 372 10.60 -72.57 -145.68
N SER A 373 11.74 -72.58 -146.39
CA SER A 373 12.99 -72.00 -145.91
C SER A 373 12.94 -70.47 -145.80
N LYS A 374 12.24 -69.79 -146.72
CA LYS A 374 11.99 -68.34 -146.65
C LYS A 374 11.07 -67.99 -145.48
N SER A 375 10.02 -68.76 -145.24
CA SER A 375 9.17 -68.60 -144.06
C SER A 375 9.94 -68.82 -142.75
N LEU A 376 10.81 -69.84 -142.69
CA LEU A 376 11.69 -70.08 -141.54
C LEU A 376 12.65 -68.91 -141.32
N GLN A 377 13.27 -68.39 -142.38
CA GLN A 377 14.15 -67.23 -142.30
C GLN A 377 13.41 -65.99 -141.76
N ALA A 378 12.21 -65.70 -142.28
CA ALA A 378 11.40 -64.58 -141.80
C ALA A 378 11.00 -64.73 -140.31
N ALA A 379 10.63 -65.94 -139.88
CA ALA A 379 10.32 -66.22 -138.48
C ALA A 379 11.56 -66.05 -137.57
N GLN A 380 12.74 -66.47 -138.04
CA GLN A 380 13.99 -66.28 -137.31
C GLN A 380 14.41 -64.81 -137.23
N GLN A 381 14.20 -64.04 -138.30
CA GLN A 381 14.38 -62.58 -138.30
C GLN A 381 13.52 -61.90 -137.23
N GLN A 382 12.23 -62.26 -137.17
CA GLN A 382 11.32 -61.70 -136.16
C GLN A 382 11.75 -62.09 -134.74
N LEU A 383 12.19 -63.34 -134.53
CA LEU A 383 12.65 -63.82 -133.23
C LEU A 383 13.95 -63.13 -132.80
N HIS A 384 14.91 -62.96 -133.72
CA HIS A 384 16.15 -62.21 -133.48
C HIS A 384 15.84 -60.75 -133.13
N GLN A 385 14.97 -60.06 -133.86
CA GLN A 385 14.54 -58.69 -133.54
C GLN A 385 13.92 -58.59 -132.13
N GLY A 386 13.05 -59.54 -131.75
CA GLY A 386 12.48 -59.59 -130.41
C GLY A 386 13.53 -59.84 -129.32
N SER A 387 14.53 -60.66 -129.61
CA SER A 387 15.67 -60.88 -128.70
C SER A 387 16.53 -59.63 -128.55
N SER A 388 16.78 -58.88 -129.63
CA SER A 388 17.52 -57.62 -129.56
C SER A 388 16.77 -56.56 -128.73
N GLN A 389 15.44 -56.51 -128.84
CA GLN A 389 14.60 -55.67 -127.98
C GLN A 389 14.67 -56.09 -126.51
N LEU A 390 14.67 -57.40 -126.23
CA LEU A 390 14.84 -57.93 -124.87
C LEU A 390 16.18 -57.49 -124.26
N VAL A 391 17.29 -57.62 -125.02
CA VAL A 391 18.63 -57.17 -124.58
C VAL A 391 18.63 -55.67 -124.24
N GLN A 392 17.99 -54.84 -125.06
CA GLN A 392 17.87 -53.39 -124.81
C GLN A 392 17.02 -53.10 -123.55
N GLY A 393 15.91 -53.80 -123.37
CA GLY A 393 15.06 -53.67 -122.18
C GLY A 393 15.80 -54.05 -120.90
N GLU A 394 16.58 -55.13 -120.92
CA GLU A 394 17.39 -55.55 -119.78
C GLU A 394 18.55 -54.58 -119.48
N GLN A 395 19.13 -53.94 -120.51
CA GLN A 395 20.09 -52.85 -120.31
C GLN A 395 19.46 -51.66 -119.56
N GLN A 396 18.26 -51.24 -119.94
CA GLN A 396 17.54 -50.17 -119.24
C GLN A 396 17.17 -50.57 -117.81
N LEU A 397 16.70 -51.80 -117.61
CA LEU A 397 16.37 -52.33 -116.29
C LEU A 397 17.60 -52.39 -115.38
N LEU A 398 18.77 -52.76 -115.92
CA LEU A 398 20.04 -52.77 -115.19
C LEU A 398 20.45 -51.35 -114.75
N GLN A 399 20.28 -50.35 -115.62
CA GLN A 399 20.54 -48.96 -115.26
C GLN A 399 19.62 -48.50 -114.12
N GLY A 400 18.32 -48.80 -114.22
CA GLY A 400 17.35 -48.50 -113.16
C GLY A 400 17.68 -49.19 -111.83
N ALA A 401 18.06 -50.47 -111.86
CA ALA A 401 18.47 -51.21 -110.66
C ALA A 401 19.76 -50.64 -110.03
N THR A 402 20.70 -50.16 -110.86
CA THR A 402 21.93 -49.51 -110.39
C THR A 402 21.63 -48.17 -109.71
N GLN A 403 20.71 -47.37 -110.28
CA GLN A 403 20.23 -46.13 -109.67
C GLN A 403 19.52 -46.39 -108.34
N LEU A 404 18.63 -47.39 -108.29
CA LEU A 404 17.92 -47.79 -107.08
C LEU A 404 18.90 -48.25 -105.98
N SER A 405 19.88 -49.09 -106.31
CA SER A 405 20.92 -49.51 -105.38
C SER A 405 21.73 -48.33 -104.84
N THR A 406 22.01 -47.33 -105.67
CA THR A 406 22.70 -46.10 -105.26
C THR A 406 21.83 -45.29 -104.30
N GLY A 407 20.55 -45.12 -104.61
CA GLY A 407 19.59 -44.43 -103.76
C GLY A 407 19.42 -45.10 -102.39
N HIS A 408 19.32 -46.43 -102.34
CA HIS A 408 19.28 -47.16 -101.06
C HIS A 408 20.53 -46.93 -100.22
N LYS A 409 21.72 -46.92 -100.82
CA LYS A 409 22.98 -46.65 -100.12
C LYS A 409 23.02 -45.22 -99.55
N GLN A 410 22.57 -44.23 -100.33
CA GLN A 410 22.47 -42.85 -99.87
C GLN A 410 21.48 -42.71 -98.70
N LEU A 411 20.31 -43.34 -98.81
CA LEU A 411 19.32 -43.36 -97.73
C LEU A 411 19.87 -44.01 -96.46
N ALA A 412 20.52 -45.18 -96.57
CA ALA A 412 21.13 -45.88 -95.44
C ALA A 412 22.19 -44.99 -94.75
N THR A 413 23.05 -44.34 -95.53
CA THR A 413 24.08 -43.41 -95.02
C THR A 413 23.45 -42.21 -94.31
N GLY A 414 22.43 -41.59 -94.92
CA GLY A 414 21.72 -40.45 -94.34
C GLY A 414 21.02 -40.80 -93.03
N LEU A 415 20.38 -41.97 -92.97
CA LEU A 415 19.74 -42.48 -91.75
C LEU A 415 20.75 -42.80 -90.64
N GLN A 416 21.93 -43.33 -90.98
CA GLN A 416 23.00 -43.53 -90.00
C GLN A 416 23.47 -42.20 -89.39
N GLN A 417 23.69 -41.17 -90.22
CA GLN A 417 24.06 -39.83 -89.74
C GLN A 417 22.97 -39.19 -88.89
N PHE A 418 21.71 -39.28 -89.35
CA PHE A 418 20.56 -38.78 -88.60
C PHE A 418 20.43 -39.47 -87.23
N ASN A 419 20.57 -40.80 -87.19
CA ASN A 419 20.49 -41.56 -85.94
C ASN A 419 21.63 -41.25 -84.97
N ALA A 420 22.85 -40.99 -85.48
CA ALA A 420 23.96 -40.53 -84.66
C ALA A 420 23.67 -39.16 -84.02
N LYS A 421 23.17 -38.20 -84.80
CA LYS A 421 22.79 -36.87 -84.30
C LYS A 421 21.61 -36.92 -83.33
N LEU A 422 20.68 -37.82 -83.56
CA LEU A 422 19.57 -38.04 -82.64
C LEU A 422 20.03 -38.68 -81.33
N SER A 423 21.03 -39.55 -81.36
CA SER A 423 21.66 -40.11 -80.15
C SER A 423 22.41 -39.02 -79.36
N GLU A 424 23.12 -38.12 -80.04
CA GLU A 424 23.72 -36.93 -79.42
C GLU A 424 22.65 -36.04 -78.74
N ALA A 425 21.53 -35.80 -79.44
CA ALA A 425 20.41 -35.03 -78.90
C ALA A 425 19.77 -35.72 -77.68
N ALA A 426 19.56 -37.04 -77.74
CA ALA A 426 19.04 -37.82 -76.62
C ALA A 426 19.95 -37.73 -75.38
N ALA A 427 21.27 -37.82 -75.57
CA ALA A 427 22.24 -37.60 -74.50
C ALA A 427 22.18 -36.18 -73.91
N GLY A 428 21.96 -35.17 -74.77
CA GLY A 428 21.71 -33.78 -74.34
C GLY A 428 20.41 -33.65 -73.53
N GLY A 429 19.33 -34.29 -73.99
CA GLY A 429 18.05 -34.35 -73.27
C GLY A 429 18.19 -34.98 -71.89
N ALA A 430 18.92 -36.10 -71.78
CA ALA A 430 19.21 -36.75 -70.50
C ALA A 430 20.01 -35.83 -69.55
N LYS A 431 21.01 -35.09 -70.06
CA LYS A 431 21.74 -34.10 -69.26
C LYS A 431 20.85 -32.95 -68.78
N LEU A 432 19.92 -32.49 -69.61
CA LEU A 432 18.94 -31.47 -69.23
C LEU A 432 17.97 -32.00 -68.16
N ALA A 433 17.51 -33.23 -68.30
CA ALA A 433 16.68 -33.93 -67.30
C ALA A 433 17.40 -34.04 -65.95
N GLU A 434 18.68 -34.44 -65.96
CA GLU A 434 19.51 -34.50 -64.74
C GLU A 434 19.72 -33.11 -64.13
N GLY A 435 20.13 -32.11 -64.93
CA GLY A 435 20.35 -30.75 -64.43
C GLY A 435 19.08 -30.11 -63.86
N SER A 436 17.93 -30.34 -64.50
CA SER A 436 16.63 -29.90 -64.00
C SER A 436 16.20 -30.64 -62.72
N SER A 437 16.56 -31.93 -62.57
CA SER A 437 16.35 -32.69 -61.33
C SER A 437 17.13 -32.08 -60.16
N GLN A 438 18.41 -31.77 -60.38
CA GLN A 438 19.26 -31.12 -59.38
C GLN A 438 18.74 -29.73 -59.01
N LEU A 439 18.30 -28.95 -60.01
CA LEU A 439 17.68 -27.65 -59.79
C LEU A 439 16.37 -27.78 -59.01
N ASN A 440 15.54 -28.79 -59.29
CA ASN A 440 14.30 -29.07 -58.58
C ASN A 440 14.56 -29.43 -57.10
N ALA A 441 15.56 -30.28 -56.84
CA ALA A 441 16.00 -30.57 -55.48
C ALA A 441 16.53 -29.32 -54.75
N GLY A 442 17.28 -28.46 -55.46
CA GLY A 442 17.74 -27.18 -54.94
C GLY A 442 16.59 -26.22 -54.60
N ALA A 443 15.59 -26.11 -55.47
CA ALA A 443 14.40 -25.32 -55.23
C ALA A 443 13.58 -25.84 -54.04
N GLY A 444 13.46 -27.15 -53.89
CA GLY A 444 12.82 -27.76 -52.71
C GLY A 444 13.54 -27.42 -51.40
N ARG A 445 14.89 -27.42 -51.40
CA ARG A 445 15.68 -26.94 -50.25
C ARG A 445 15.47 -25.46 -49.99
N LEU A 446 15.41 -24.63 -51.04
CA LEU A 446 15.15 -23.19 -50.91
C LEU A 446 13.77 -22.91 -50.31
N VAL A 447 12.72 -23.60 -50.77
CA VAL A 447 11.36 -23.50 -50.20
C VAL A 447 11.37 -23.91 -48.72
N THR A 448 12.05 -25.00 -48.38
CA THR A 448 12.20 -25.46 -46.99
C THR A 448 12.90 -24.41 -46.14
N GLY A 449 14.02 -23.87 -46.60
CA GLY A 449 14.76 -22.80 -45.91
C GLY A 449 13.95 -21.51 -45.77
N MET A 450 13.13 -21.16 -46.76
CA MET A 450 12.24 -20.01 -46.67
C MET A 450 11.10 -20.21 -45.67
N ASN A 451 10.56 -21.43 -45.55
CA ASN A 451 9.61 -21.75 -44.48
C ASN A 451 10.26 -21.61 -43.11
N GLN A 452 11.46 -22.16 -42.92
CA GLN A 452 12.20 -22.02 -41.66
C GLN A 452 12.52 -20.55 -41.32
N LEU A 453 12.90 -19.75 -42.32
CA LEU A 453 13.13 -18.32 -42.13
C LEU A 453 11.82 -17.60 -41.74
N SER A 454 10.72 -17.89 -42.43
CA SER A 454 9.40 -17.34 -42.10
C SER A 454 8.98 -17.68 -40.68
N ASP A 455 9.12 -18.95 -40.27
CA ASP A 455 8.75 -19.42 -38.93
C ASP A 455 9.65 -18.79 -37.85
N GLY A 456 10.96 -18.66 -38.15
CA GLY A 456 11.90 -17.98 -37.27
C GLY A 456 11.58 -16.49 -37.10
N ILE A 457 11.22 -15.80 -38.17
CA ILE A 457 10.78 -14.40 -38.11
C ILE A 457 9.48 -14.26 -37.32
N ALA A 458 8.50 -15.13 -37.54
CA ALA A 458 7.25 -15.13 -36.77
C ALA A 458 7.53 -15.31 -35.26
N THR A 459 8.44 -16.23 -34.91
CA THR A 459 8.87 -16.44 -33.52
C THR A 459 9.52 -15.18 -32.92
N VAL A 460 10.38 -14.49 -33.68
CA VAL A 460 11.01 -13.24 -33.23
C VAL A 460 9.98 -12.10 -33.13
N ALA A 461 9.01 -12.03 -34.05
CA ALA A 461 7.93 -11.04 -34.01
C ALA A 461 7.02 -11.25 -32.78
N ASP A 462 6.62 -12.49 -32.50
CA ASP A 462 5.86 -12.85 -31.30
C ASP A 462 6.66 -12.52 -30.02
N GLY A 463 7.93 -12.88 -29.97
CA GLY A 463 8.80 -12.57 -28.83
C GLY A 463 8.99 -11.07 -28.63
N SER A 464 9.09 -10.30 -29.71
CA SER A 464 9.23 -8.83 -29.67
C SER A 464 7.94 -8.16 -29.18
N ARG A 465 6.75 -8.63 -29.64
CA ARG A 465 5.46 -8.19 -29.13
C ARG A 465 5.30 -8.49 -27.64
N LYS A 466 5.66 -9.69 -27.20
CA LYS A 466 5.62 -10.05 -25.78
C LYS A 466 6.54 -9.16 -24.93
N LEU A 467 7.78 -8.94 -25.38
CA LEU A 467 8.71 -8.04 -24.72
C LEU A 467 8.17 -6.61 -24.64
N ASP A 468 7.56 -6.14 -25.73
CA ASP A 468 6.89 -4.84 -25.75
C ASP A 468 5.77 -4.79 -24.69
N ASP A 469 4.85 -5.75 -24.65
CA ASP A 469 3.78 -5.84 -23.66
C ASP A 469 4.30 -5.89 -22.21
N ASP A 470 5.30 -6.74 -21.95
CA ASP A 470 5.94 -6.88 -20.64
C ASP A 470 6.64 -5.59 -20.20
N ALA A 471 7.28 -4.87 -21.14
CA ALA A 471 7.85 -3.55 -20.86
C ALA A 471 6.77 -2.50 -20.56
N GLY A 472 5.57 -2.65 -21.14
CA GLY A 472 4.40 -1.84 -20.80
C GLY A 472 3.96 -2.08 -19.35
N THR A 473 3.88 -3.35 -18.96
CA THR A 473 3.59 -3.76 -17.57
C THR A 473 4.65 -3.26 -16.59
N LEU A 474 5.94 -3.36 -16.95
CA LEU A 474 7.03 -2.83 -16.14
C LEU A 474 6.88 -1.31 -15.95
N LYS A 475 6.59 -0.57 -17.02
CA LYS A 475 6.36 0.88 -16.98
C LYS A 475 5.17 1.25 -16.08
N GLU A 476 4.08 0.49 -16.11
CA GLU A 476 2.96 0.70 -15.19
C GLU A 476 3.34 0.42 -13.73
N GLY A 477 4.15 -0.61 -13.48
CA GLY A 477 4.68 -0.94 -12.17
C GLY A 477 5.62 0.13 -11.63
N THR A 478 6.50 0.69 -12.46
CA THR A 478 7.42 1.76 -12.07
C THR A 478 6.69 3.05 -11.80
N ALA A 479 5.66 3.40 -12.58
CA ALA A 479 4.80 4.54 -12.29
C ALA A 479 4.12 4.41 -10.91
N LYS A 480 3.56 3.24 -10.59
CA LYS A 480 2.99 2.97 -9.25
C LYS A 480 4.02 3.06 -8.13
N LEU A 481 5.24 2.60 -8.36
CA LEU A 481 6.32 2.69 -7.39
C LEU A 481 6.72 4.15 -7.14
N THR A 482 6.82 4.96 -8.20
CA THR A 482 7.06 6.40 -8.11
C THR A 482 5.94 7.07 -7.31
N ASP A 483 4.68 6.84 -7.67
CA ASP A 483 3.53 7.44 -6.96
C ASP A 483 3.51 7.04 -5.47
N GLY A 484 3.65 5.75 -5.16
CA GLY A 484 3.61 5.26 -3.79
C GLY A 484 4.80 5.67 -2.93
N SER A 485 6.01 5.75 -3.50
CA SER A 485 7.19 6.24 -2.78
C SER A 485 7.15 7.76 -2.58
N GLY A 486 6.59 8.51 -3.52
CA GLY A 486 6.27 9.92 -3.36
C GLY A 486 5.27 10.16 -2.22
N GLU A 487 4.16 9.42 -2.20
CA GLU A 487 3.16 9.50 -1.14
C GLU A 487 3.75 9.15 0.24
N LEU A 488 4.53 8.07 0.32
CA LEU A 488 5.24 7.68 1.54
C LEU A 488 6.19 8.78 2.03
N ALA A 489 6.97 9.38 1.13
CA ALA A 489 7.88 10.46 1.47
C ALA A 489 7.13 11.69 1.99
N THR A 490 6.01 12.06 1.36
CA THR A 490 5.15 13.15 1.85
C THR A 490 4.65 12.86 3.26
N LYS A 491 4.08 11.66 3.50
CA LYS A 491 3.50 11.30 4.80
C LYS A 491 4.53 11.20 5.93
N LEU A 492 5.73 10.68 5.66
CA LEU A 492 6.81 10.60 6.65
C LEU A 492 7.34 11.99 7.01
N ASN A 493 7.49 12.89 6.03
CA ASN A 493 7.91 14.27 6.29
C ASN A 493 6.83 15.08 7.01
N GLU A 494 5.54 14.88 6.68
CA GLU A 494 4.40 15.44 7.44
C GLU A 494 4.44 14.98 8.91
N ALA A 495 4.61 13.67 9.14
CA ALA A 495 4.68 13.10 10.49
C ALA A 495 5.90 13.60 11.27
N ALA A 496 7.06 13.75 10.61
CA ALA A 496 8.27 14.33 11.20
C ALA A 496 8.04 15.79 11.62
N ALA A 497 7.34 16.58 10.80
CA ALA A 497 7.00 17.97 11.09
C ALA A 497 6.00 18.10 12.25
N GLU A 498 4.98 17.24 12.32
CA GLU A 498 4.04 17.22 13.44
C GLU A 498 4.71 16.80 14.76
N THR A 499 5.56 15.76 14.76
CA THR A 499 6.28 15.34 15.97
C THR A 499 7.39 16.30 16.39
N GLY A 500 8.05 16.97 15.45
CA GLY A 500 9.09 17.98 15.73
C GLY A 500 8.56 19.30 16.30
N SER A 501 7.23 19.48 16.30
CA SER A 501 6.57 20.64 16.91
C SER A 501 6.49 20.55 18.45
N VAL A 502 6.69 19.37 19.03
CA VAL A 502 6.74 19.15 20.48
C VAL A 502 8.16 19.42 20.97
N LYS A 503 8.44 20.67 21.36
CA LYS A 503 9.75 21.06 21.91
C LYS A 503 9.79 20.89 23.42
N LYS A 504 10.88 20.31 23.92
CA LYS A 504 11.20 20.28 25.35
C LYS A 504 11.46 21.70 25.84
N THR A 505 10.45 22.32 26.46
CA THR A 505 10.59 23.57 27.21
C THR A 505 10.37 23.29 28.68
N ASN A 506 11.06 24.03 29.56
CA ASN A 506 10.91 23.89 31.01
C ASN A 506 9.45 24.11 31.44
N GLU A 507 8.72 25.00 30.76
CA GLU A 507 7.30 25.27 30.96
C GLU A 507 6.41 24.03 30.67
N LEU A 508 6.75 23.24 29.64
CA LEU A 508 6.01 22.03 29.29
C LEU A 508 6.27 20.91 30.32
N VAL A 509 7.53 20.77 30.76
CA VAL A 509 7.91 19.81 31.81
C VAL A 509 7.21 20.12 33.13
N GLU A 510 7.15 21.41 33.50
CA GLU A 510 6.49 21.89 34.71
C GLU A 510 4.96 21.71 34.66
N MET A 511 4.33 21.97 33.50
CA MET A 511 2.89 21.73 33.27
C MET A 511 2.50 20.26 33.47
N TYR A 512 3.35 19.31 33.07
CA TYR A 512 3.07 17.87 33.28
C TYR A 512 3.37 17.42 34.72
N ALA A 513 4.38 18.00 35.37
CA ALA A 513 4.76 17.68 36.75
C ALA A 513 3.79 18.23 37.79
N GLN A 514 3.17 19.39 37.51
CA GLN A 514 2.19 20.05 38.36
C GLN A 514 0.97 20.48 37.52
N PRO A 515 0.14 19.53 37.07
CA PRO A 515 -0.94 19.81 36.11
C PRO A 515 -2.13 20.57 36.72
N VAL A 516 -2.13 20.80 38.04
CA VAL A 516 -3.24 21.44 38.74
C VAL A 516 -2.71 22.56 39.63
N GLU A 517 -2.92 23.80 39.19
CA GLU A 517 -2.68 24.99 39.99
C GLU A 517 -3.91 25.24 40.88
N VAL A 518 -3.76 25.09 42.20
CA VAL A 518 -4.84 25.42 43.14
C VAL A 518 -4.83 26.92 43.40
N LYS A 519 -5.70 27.65 42.72
CA LYS A 519 -5.96 29.07 43.03
C LYS A 519 -6.94 29.17 44.20
N GLU A 520 -6.38 29.37 45.38
CA GLU A 520 -7.17 29.52 46.61
C GLU A 520 -7.74 30.94 46.71
N HIS A 521 -9.07 31.08 46.60
CA HIS A 521 -9.78 32.33 46.85
C HIS A 521 -10.35 32.32 48.27
N LYS A 522 -9.58 32.84 49.24
CA LYS A 522 -10.04 32.96 50.63
C LYS A 522 -11.03 34.12 50.76
N HIS A 523 -12.26 33.83 51.20
CA HIS A 523 -13.25 34.86 51.53
C HIS A 523 -13.18 35.21 53.03
N ASN A 524 -13.03 36.50 53.36
CA ASN A 524 -12.97 37.03 54.73
C ASN A 524 -11.86 36.40 55.59
N GLU A 525 -10.61 36.56 55.15
CA GLU A 525 -9.46 35.95 55.80
C GLU A 525 -9.31 36.40 57.26
N VAL A 526 -9.06 35.42 58.12
CA VAL A 526 -8.75 35.64 59.54
C VAL A 526 -7.25 35.33 59.69
N PRO A 527 -6.42 36.34 60.03
CA PRO A 527 -4.97 36.24 59.88
C PRO A 527 -4.31 35.29 60.89
N ASN A 528 -4.94 35.09 62.05
CA ASN A 528 -4.42 34.22 63.10
C ASN A 528 -5.56 33.69 63.98
N TYR A 529 -5.20 32.71 64.79
CA TYR A 529 -6.13 32.02 65.69
C TYR A 529 -6.77 33.00 66.70
N GLY A 530 -6.01 33.97 67.20
CA GLY A 530 -6.47 35.02 68.13
C GLY A 530 -7.58 35.90 67.55
N THR A 531 -7.46 36.33 66.29
CA THR A 531 -8.49 37.15 65.60
C THR A 531 -9.80 36.39 65.47
N GLY A 532 -9.75 35.08 65.22
CA GLY A 532 -10.94 34.23 65.09
C GLY A 532 -11.72 34.04 66.39
N PHE A 533 -11.02 33.96 67.53
CA PHE A 533 -11.64 33.74 68.85
C PHE A 533 -11.99 35.04 69.61
N SER A 534 -11.47 36.19 69.17
CA SER A 534 -11.74 37.51 69.76
C SER A 534 -13.22 37.83 69.99
N PRO A 535 -14.15 37.59 69.03
CA PRO A 535 -15.59 37.78 69.23
C PRO A 535 -16.17 37.09 70.47
N TYR A 536 -15.70 35.87 70.74
CA TYR A 536 -16.20 35.05 71.83
C TYR A 536 -15.69 35.53 73.18
N PHE A 537 -14.38 35.74 73.31
CA PHE A 537 -13.77 36.17 74.57
C PHE A 537 -14.15 37.59 74.98
N LEU A 538 -14.29 38.51 74.02
CA LEU A 538 -14.78 39.87 74.29
C LEU A 538 -16.20 39.85 74.85
N SER A 539 -17.10 39.10 74.20
CA SER A 539 -18.47 38.99 74.68
C SER A 539 -18.55 38.31 76.04
N LEU A 540 -17.76 37.26 76.26
CA LEU A 540 -17.68 36.56 77.54
C LEU A 540 -17.23 37.51 78.66
N GLY A 541 -16.15 38.25 78.42
CA GLY A 541 -15.59 39.20 79.38
C GLY A 541 -16.61 40.24 79.82
N LEU A 542 -17.33 40.86 78.87
CA LEU A 542 -18.33 41.89 79.17
C LEU A 542 -19.55 41.35 79.93
N PHE A 543 -20.01 40.13 79.62
CA PHE A 543 -21.13 39.52 80.34
C PHE A 543 -20.77 39.23 81.80
N VAL A 544 -19.57 38.67 82.03
CA VAL A 544 -19.06 38.39 83.37
C VAL A 544 -18.82 39.69 84.14
N GLY A 545 -18.28 40.73 83.50
CA GLY A 545 -18.12 42.05 84.11
C GLY A 545 -19.45 42.66 84.58
N ALA A 546 -20.50 42.54 83.75
CA ALA A 546 -21.85 42.96 84.11
C ALA A 546 -22.45 42.16 85.29
N LEU A 547 -22.24 40.83 85.33
CA LEU A 547 -22.66 39.98 86.44
C LEU A 547 -22.06 40.46 87.77
N ILE A 548 -20.74 40.64 87.80
CA ILE A 548 -20.02 40.97 89.02
C ILE A 548 -20.29 42.44 89.44
N ALA A 549 -20.60 43.33 88.49
CA ALA A 549 -21.03 44.70 88.82
C ALA A 549 -22.25 44.73 89.74
N THR A 550 -23.20 43.80 89.55
CA THR A 550 -24.39 43.70 90.41
C THR A 550 -24.11 43.13 91.80
N LEU A 551 -22.97 42.48 92.03
CA LEU A 551 -22.53 42.04 93.37
C LEU A 551 -22.04 43.24 94.20
N VAL A 552 -21.40 44.20 93.53
CA VAL A 552 -20.75 45.34 94.19
C VAL A 552 -21.69 46.53 94.35
N VAL A 553 -22.46 46.87 93.30
CA VAL A 553 -23.36 48.02 93.32
C VAL A 553 -24.78 47.54 93.63
N PRO A 554 -25.41 48.02 94.73
CA PRO A 554 -26.79 47.66 95.04
C PRO A 554 -27.73 48.08 93.92
N THR A 555 -28.63 47.19 93.52
CA THR A 555 -29.57 47.39 92.40
C THR A 555 -30.84 48.13 92.80
N ARG A 556 -31.33 47.93 94.04
CA ARG A 556 -32.57 48.53 94.55
C ARG A 556 -32.34 49.82 95.34
N GLY A 557 -31.43 49.81 96.30
CA GLY A 557 -31.22 50.87 97.31
C GLY A 557 -30.62 52.17 96.78
N SER A 558 -30.79 53.29 97.51
CA SER A 558 -30.06 54.56 97.30
C SER A 558 -29.55 55.08 98.65
N THR A 559 -28.46 55.84 98.64
CA THR A 559 -27.87 56.46 99.84
C THR A 559 -28.55 57.79 100.21
N VAL A 560 -29.50 58.27 99.41
CA VAL A 560 -30.28 59.47 99.64
C VAL A 560 -31.64 59.11 100.25
N THR A 561 -31.88 59.53 101.49
CA THR A 561 -33.15 59.34 102.21
C THR A 561 -34.29 60.08 101.48
N ASP A 562 -35.47 59.46 101.39
CA ASP A 562 -36.67 59.96 100.67
C ASP A 562 -36.54 60.13 99.14
N ALA A 563 -35.58 59.47 98.49
CA ALA A 563 -35.51 59.47 97.04
C ALA A 563 -36.73 58.75 96.41
N SER A 564 -37.47 59.46 95.56
CA SER A 564 -38.62 58.88 94.84
C SER A 564 -38.20 57.69 93.98
N SER A 565 -39.13 56.77 93.71
CA SER A 565 -38.89 55.61 92.86
C SER A 565 -38.29 55.96 91.50
N TRP A 566 -38.73 57.07 90.91
CA TRP A 566 -38.18 57.59 89.65
C TRP A 566 -36.71 57.98 89.79
N ASN A 567 -36.34 58.67 90.87
CA ASN A 567 -34.96 59.10 91.08
C ASN A 567 -34.02 57.93 91.42
N ARG A 568 -34.50 56.90 92.12
CA ARG A 568 -33.74 55.67 92.40
C ARG A 568 -33.50 54.89 91.11
N PHE A 569 -34.53 54.69 90.29
CA PHE A 569 -34.40 54.09 88.97
C PHE A 569 -33.35 54.82 88.13
N VAL A 570 -33.49 56.13 87.96
CA VAL A 570 -32.54 56.93 87.16
C VAL A 570 -31.12 56.84 87.72
N SER A 571 -30.94 56.90 89.05
CA SER A 571 -29.62 56.80 89.69
C SER A 571 -28.94 55.44 89.43
N ARG A 572 -29.65 54.33 89.66
CA ARG A 572 -29.10 52.98 89.52
C ARG A 572 -28.80 52.64 88.07
N THR A 573 -29.75 52.93 87.18
CA THR A 573 -29.56 52.79 85.75
C THR A 573 -28.33 53.55 85.29
N LEU A 574 -28.19 54.83 85.65
CA LEU A 574 -27.04 55.65 85.23
C LEU A 574 -25.71 55.12 85.78
N ALA A 575 -25.68 54.58 87.01
CA ALA A 575 -24.48 53.96 87.57
C ALA A 575 -24.05 52.74 86.73
N PHE A 576 -24.99 51.85 86.40
CA PHE A 576 -24.72 50.69 85.57
C PHE A 576 -24.40 51.06 84.11
N THR A 577 -25.00 52.12 83.55
CA THR A 577 -24.63 52.66 82.23
C THR A 577 -23.17 53.10 82.21
N ILE A 578 -22.70 53.84 83.22
CA ILE A 578 -21.31 54.30 83.30
C ILE A 578 -20.36 53.12 83.46
N MET A 579 -20.70 52.14 84.31
CA MET A 579 -19.88 50.93 84.43
C MET A 579 -19.81 50.14 83.12
N SER A 580 -20.91 50.10 82.37
CA SER A 580 -20.94 49.46 81.04
C SER A 580 -20.02 50.19 80.05
N ALA A 581 -20.05 51.53 80.04
CA ALA A 581 -19.19 52.36 79.20
C ALA A 581 -17.71 52.16 79.53
N VAL A 582 -17.35 52.22 80.81
CA VAL A 582 -15.95 52.10 81.24
C VAL A 582 -15.41 50.70 80.97
N GLN A 583 -16.15 49.65 81.30
CA GLN A 583 -15.65 48.28 81.10
C GLN A 583 -15.53 47.91 79.61
N SER A 584 -16.44 48.39 78.75
CA SER A 584 -16.35 48.15 77.30
C SER A 584 -15.19 48.90 76.67
N LEU A 585 -14.91 50.13 77.13
CA LEU A 585 -13.76 50.91 76.66
C LEU A 585 -12.44 50.24 77.07
N LEU A 586 -12.32 49.79 78.32
CA LEU A 586 -11.11 49.11 78.81
C LEU A 586 -10.87 47.79 78.07
N ALA A 587 -11.90 46.96 77.90
CA ALA A 587 -11.80 45.71 77.15
C ALA A 587 -11.41 45.96 75.68
N SER A 588 -12.03 46.97 75.04
CA SER A 588 -11.73 47.32 73.66
C SER A 588 -10.31 47.87 73.49
N TRP A 589 -9.85 48.73 74.41
CA TRP A 589 -8.49 49.27 74.39
C TRP A 589 -7.43 48.17 74.50
N LEU A 590 -7.62 47.20 75.41
CA LEU A 590 -6.70 46.08 75.56
C LEU A 590 -6.58 45.28 74.24
N VAL A 591 -7.71 44.89 73.68
CA VAL A 591 -7.71 44.00 72.51
C VAL A 591 -7.19 44.73 71.25
N LEU A 592 -7.52 46.01 71.07
CA LEU A 592 -7.03 46.80 69.94
C LEU A 592 -5.56 47.23 70.10
N SER A 593 -5.16 47.71 71.27
CA SER A 593 -3.85 48.37 71.46
C SER A 593 -2.77 47.46 72.06
N VAL A 594 -3.14 46.43 72.84
CA VAL A 594 -2.16 45.53 73.48
C VAL A 594 -2.01 44.23 72.71
N LEU A 595 -3.11 43.61 72.27
CA LEU A 595 -3.07 42.37 71.49
C LEU A 595 -2.92 42.61 69.98
N GLY A 596 -3.12 43.84 69.51
CA GLY A 596 -2.99 44.18 68.10
C GLY A 596 -4.12 43.60 67.24
N LEU A 597 -5.33 43.46 67.78
CA LEU A 597 -6.48 43.01 66.99
C LEU A 597 -6.80 44.03 65.90
N GLU A 598 -6.68 43.61 64.65
CA GLU A 598 -7.16 44.37 63.50
C GLU A 598 -8.67 44.21 63.36
N VAL A 599 -9.37 45.34 63.26
CA VAL A 599 -10.83 45.38 63.07
C VAL A 599 -11.15 46.23 61.86
N GLN A 600 -12.24 45.89 61.17
CA GLN A 600 -12.64 46.56 59.93
C GLN A 600 -13.09 48.01 60.16
N SER A 601 -13.57 48.32 61.37
CA SER A 601 -13.96 49.69 61.76
C SER A 601 -13.81 49.89 63.26
N ILE A 602 -12.78 50.64 63.66
CA ILE A 602 -12.53 50.99 65.08
C ILE A 602 -13.73 51.72 65.70
N PRO A 603 -14.35 52.74 65.06
CA PRO A 603 -15.51 53.42 65.65
C PRO A 603 -16.70 52.50 65.84
N LEU A 604 -16.99 51.62 64.87
CA LEU A 604 -18.12 50.70 64.96
C LEU A 604 -17.87 49.61 66.00
N PHE A 605 -16.62 49.13 66.12
CA PHE A 605 -16.22 48.19 67.15
C PHE A 605 -16.42 48.75 68.56
N LEU A 606 -15.98 49.99 68.80
CA LEU A 606 -16.17 50.65 70.10
C LEU A 606 -17.65 50.84 70.43
N LEU A 607 -18.45 51.28 69.44
CA LEU A 607 -19.90 51.41 69.59
C LEU A 607 -20.56 50.07 69.91
N PHE A 608 -20.21 49.02 69.14
CA PHE A 608 -20.75 47.68 69.31
C PHE A 608 -20.40 47.09 70.68
N SER A 609 -19.15 47.26 71.12
CA SER A 609 -18.71 46.85 72.45
C SER A 609 -19.47 47.56 73.56
N PHE A 610 -19.74 48.85 73.40
CA PHE A 610 -20.54 49.60 74.36
C PHE A 610 -21.99 49.10 74.41
N VAL A 611 -22.64 48.91 73.26
CA VAL A 611 -24.03 48.42 73.18
C VAL A 611 -24.13 47.00 73.75
N THR A 612 -23.17 46.14 73.45
CA THR A 612 -23.09 44.76 74.00
C THR A 612 -22.98 44.79 75.52
N SER A 613 -22.03 45.55 76.04
CA SER A 613 -21.83 45.75 77.49
C SER A 613 -23.09 46.29 78.17
N LEU A 614 -23.72 47.30 77.58
CA LEU A 614 -24.93 47.92 78.10
C LEU A 614 -26.12 46.95 78.10
N SER A 615 -26.28 46.17 77.03
CA SER A 615 -27.34 45.17 76.90
C SER A 615 -27.20 44.10 77.98
N PHE A 616 -26.02 43.51 78.12
CA PHE A 616 -25.74 42.53 79.17
C PHE A 616 -25.98 43.13 80.56
N MET A 617 -25.51 44.36 80.79
CA MET A 617 -25.72 45.05 82.06
C MET A 617 -27.19 45.24 82.40
N TYR A 618 -28.02 45.69 81.47
CA TYR A 618 -29.44 45.92 81.75
C TYR A 618 -30.24 44.64 81.90
N ILE A 619 -29.91 43.57 81.18
CA ILE A 619 -30.53 42.25 81.39
C ILE A 619 -30.22 41.76 82.80
N ILE A 620 -28.94 41.78 83.19
CA ILE A 620 -28.51 41.29 84.50
C ILE A 620 -29.05 42.21 85.60
N GLN A 621 -28.99 43.54 85.43
CA GLN A 621 -29.58 44.49 86.35
C GLN A 621 -31.06 44.19 86.56
N ALA A 622 -31.83 43.92 85.50
CA ALA A 622 -33.25 43.60 85.62
C ALA A 622 -33.48 42.32 86.44
N LEU A 623 -32.78 41.23 86.10
CA LEU A 623 -32.88 39.95 86.82
C LEU A 623 -32.57 40.12 88.31
N VAL A 624 -31.48 40.82 88.63
CA VAL A 624 -31.05 41.04 90.02
C VAL A 624 -31.94 42.06 90.73
N THR A 625 -32.53 43.02 90.03
CA THR A 625 -33.47 43.98 90.64
C THR A 625 -34.77 43.29 91.01
N TRP A 626 -35.27 42.33 90.23
CA TRP A 626 -36.50 41.61 90.55
C TRP A 626 -36.28 40.48 91.57
N LEU A 627 -35.15 39.77 91.48
CA LEU A 627 -34.96 38.51 92.19
C LEU A 627 -33.74 38.47 93.11
N GLU A 628 -32.92 39.53 93.17
CA GLU A 628 -31.65 39.58 93.94
C GLU A 628 -30.73 38.37 93.68
N ASN A 629 -30.43 37.57 94.71
CA ASN A 629 -29.52 36.42 94.63
C ASN A 629 -29.98 35.34 93.63
N PRO A 630 -31.26 34.89 93.65
CA PRO A 630 -31.80 34.06 92.57
C PRO A 630 -31.65 34.67 91.17
N GLY A 631 -31.76 36.00 91.04
CA GLY A 631 -31.53 36.70 89.78
C GLY A 631 -30.09 36.57 89.27
N ARG A 632 -29.12 36.64 90.18
CA ARG A 632 -27.69 36.39 89.87
C ARG A 632 -27.46 34.94 89.43
N PHE A 633 -28.09 33.97 90.09
CA PHE A 633 -28.02 32.56 89.72
C PHE A 633 -28.58 32.31 88.31
N LEU A 634 -29.72 32.92 87.96
CA LEU A 634 -30.27 32.85 86.61
C LEU A 634 -29.34 33.46 85.55
N ALA A 635 -28.65 34.56 85.88
CA ALA A 635 -27.64 35.15 84.99
C ALA A 635 -26.43 34.21 84.80
N ILE A 636 -26.03 33.44 85.81
CA ILE A 636 -24.99 32.39 85.68
C ILE A 636 -25.48 31.24 84.81
N LEU A 637 -26.71 30.76 84.99
CA LEU A 637 -27.28 29.72 84.11
C LEU A 637 -27.33 30.21 82.66
N MET A 638 -27.75 31.45 82.44
CA MET A 638 -27.73 32.08 81.12
C MET A 638 -26.31 32.12 80.53
N LEU A 639 -25.29 32.43 81.35
CA LEU A 639 -23.90 32.37 80.92
C LEU A 639 -23.48 30.94 80.49
N ILE A 640 -23.82 29.92 81.26
CA ILE A 640 -23.47 28.51 80.94
C ILE A 640 -24.07 28.08 79.60
N PHE A 641 -25.35 28.39 79.35
CA PHE A 641 -25.95 28.10 78.04
C PHE A 641 -25.23 28.87 76.92
N GLN A 642 -24.92 30.15 77.13
CA GLN A 642 -24.23 30.99 76.14
C GLN A 642 -22.85 30.49 75.74
N LEU A 643 -22.08 29.89 76.66
CA LEU A 643 -20.75 29.34 76.36
C LEU A 643 -20.81 28.24 75.30
N THR A 644 -21.90 27.47 75.28
CA THR A 644 -22.06 26.33 74.34
C THR A 644 -22.86 26.71 73.09
N THR A 645 -23.80 27.65 73.18
CA THR A 645 -24.74 27.93 72.10
C THR A 645 -24.40 29.15 71.28
N SER A 646 -23.49 30.03 71.68
CA SER A 646 -23.20 31.30 70.98
C SER A 646 -22.38 31.17 69.69
N ALA A 647 -22.06 29.95 69.26
CA ALA A 647 -21.28 29.64 68.07
C ALA A 647 -19.89 30.33 68.03
N GLY A 648 -19.30 30.60 69.19
CA GLY A 648 -18.01 31.28 69.30
C GLY A 648 -16.80 30.41 69.02
N THR A 649 -16.79 29.18 69.55
CA THR A 649 -15.66 28.24 69.45
C THR A 649 -15.90 27.13 68.43
N PHE A 650 -17.15 26.70 68.29
CA PHE A 650 -17.60 25.73 67.29
C PHE A 650 -18.75 26.31 66.45
N PRO A 651 -18.87 25.94 65.17
CA PRO A 651 -20.04 26.24 64.36
C PRO A 651 -21.34 25.77 65.03
N LEU A 652 -22.42 26.53 64.85
CA LEU A 652 -23.73 26.24 65.44
C LEU A 652 -24.26 24.87 65.02
N GLU A 653 -23.87 24.39 63.85
CA GLU A 653 -24.32 23.14 63.25
C GLU A 653 -23.79 21.92 64.01
N LEU A 654 -22.62 22.04 64.65
CA LEU A 654 -21.91 20.94 65.31
C LEU A 654 -22.38 20.65 66.74
N ILE A 655 -23.17 21.56 67.36
CA ILE A 655 -23.71 21.32 68.69
C ILE A 655 -25.00 20.46 68.66
N PRO A 656 -25.37 19.76 69.73
CA PRO A 656 -26.61 18.98 69.79
C PRO A 656 -27.86 19.81 69.49
N ASN A 657 -28.82 19.25 68.73
CA ASN A 657 -30.01 19.97 68.27
C ASN A 657 -30.86 20.57 69.41
N TRP A 658 -30.91 19.92 70.58
CA TRP A 658 -31.65 20.44 71.74
C TRP A 658 -31.04 21.72 72.32
N LEU A 659 -29.72 21.92 72.19
CA LEU A 659 -29.04 23.15 72.60
C LEU A 659 -29.23 24.28 71.59
N LYS A 660 -29.35 23.97 70.28
CA LYS A 660 -29.58 24.96 69.22
C LYS A 660 -30.84 25.79 69.44
N MET A 661 -31.87 25.21 70.06
CA MET A 661 -33.13 25.91 70.36
C MET A 661 -32.94 27.16 71.25
N PHE A 662 -31.93 27.16 72.12
CA PHE A 662 -31.66 28.28 73.02
C PHE A 662 -30.85 29.41 72.37
N ASN A 663 -30.16 29.16 71.26
CA ASN A 663 -29.27 30.12 70.60
C ASN A 663 -29.94 31.49 70.30
N PRO A 664 -31.15 31.57 69.71
CA PRO A 664 -31.79 32.88 69.43
C PRO A 664 -32.23 33.66 70.67
N TRP A 665 -32.37 33.01 71.82
CA TRP A 665 -32.90 33.63 73.03
C TRP A 665 -31.82 34.27 73.91
N LEU A 666 -30.56 34.11 73.52
CA LEU A 666 -29.41 34.47 74.33
C LEU A 666 -28.65 35.65 73.72
N PRO A 667 -28.37 36.70 74.51
CA PRO A 667 -27.82 37.93 73.98
C PRO A 667 -26.37 37.75 73.47
N MET A 668 -25.60 36.78 74.01
CA MET A 668 -24.23 36.48 73.55
C MET A 668 -24.17 35.91 72.12
N THR A 669 -25.25 35.33 71.61
CA THR A 669 -25.32 34.89 70.20
C THR A 669 -25.15 36.07 69.25
N TYR A 670 -25.81 37.18 69.57
CA TYR A 670 -25.84 38.37 68.73
C TYR A 670 -24.57 39.20 68.88
N SER A 671 -23.99 39.25 70.08
CA SER A 671 -22.68 39.87 70.28
C SER A 671 -21.57 39.11 69.54
N VAL A 672 -21.50 37.78 69.62
CA VAL A 672 -20.48 36.98 68.92
C VAL A 672 -20.60 37.14 67.41
N THR A 673 -21.82 37.07 66.87
CA THR A 673 -22.06 37.29 65.43
C THR A 673 -21.69 38.71 65.00
N GLY A 674 -22.07 39.73 65.76
CA GLY A 674 -21.74 41.12 65.44
C GLY A 674 -20.24 41.40 65.57
N TYR A 675 -19.56 40.83 66.56
CA TYR A 675 -18.11 40.93 66.66
C TYR A 675 -17.40 40.22 65.50
N LYS A 676 -17.84 39.04 65.06
CA LYS A 676 -17.32 38.39 63.83
C LYS A 676 -17.51 39.29 62.60
N ALA A 677 -18.61 40.03 62.55
CA ALA A 677 -18.90 40.97 61.47
C ALA A 677 -17.96 42.18 61.46
N VAL A 678 -17.69 42.78 62.62
CA VAL A 678 -16.82 43.96 62.74
C VAL A 678 -15.33 43.62 62.70
N ILE A 679 -14.94 42.48 63.25
CA ILE A 679 -13.54 42.06 63.33
C ILE A 679 -13.09 41.46 62.00
N SER A 680 -13.84 40.50 61.44
CA SER A 680 -13.36 39.68 60.32
C SER A 680 -14.05 39.97 59.00
N SER A 681 -15.39 39.85 58.92
CA SER A 681 -16.08 39.81 57.62
C SER A 681 -16.42 41.16 56.98
N GLY A 682 -16.31 42.28 57.73
CA GLY A 682 -16.63 43.62 57.21
C GLY A 682 -18.11 43.85 56.89
N GLN A 683 -18.99 42.92 57.25
CA GLN A 683 -20.43 42.99 57.00
C GLN A 683 -21.09 43.96 57.99
N PHE A 684 -20.92 45.25 57.76
CA PHE A 684 -21.45 46.29 58.65
C PHE A 684 -22.98 46.26 58.75
N GLY A 685 -23.69 45.79 57.72
CA GLY A 685 -25.14 45.56 57.78
C GLY A 685 -25.51 44.57 58.89
N VAL A 686 -24.86 43.41 58.93
CA VAL A 686 -25.05 42.41 60.00
C VAL A 686 -24.72 43.00 61.36
N THR A 687 -23.66 43.81 61.47
CA THR A 687 -23.32 44.48 62.72
C THR A 687 -24.45 45.39 63.20
N TRP A 688 -25.01 46.21 62.32
CA TRP A 688 -26.12 47.10 62.65
C TRP A 688 -27.40 46.33 63.02
N ASP A 689 -27.68 45.22 62.35
CA ASP A 689 -28.78 44.33 62.72
C ASP A 689 -28.59 43.77 64.14
N GLN A 690 -27.37 43.34 64.48
CA GLN A 690 -27.04 42.86 65.83
C GLN A 690 -27.12 43.98 66.88
N ILE A 691 -26.71 45.21 66.55
CA ILE A 691 -26.91 46.39 67.42
C ILE A 691 -28.40 46.57 67.70
N GLY A 692 -29.25 46.47 66.66
CA GLY A 692 -30.71 46.58 66.80
C GLY A 692 -31.26 45.56 67.78
N ILE A 693 -30.87 44.28 67.64
CA ILE A 693 -31.31 43.20 68.52
C ILE A 693 -30.80 43.39 69.95
N LEU A 694 -29.53 43.72 70.14
CA LEU A 694 -28.95 43.98 71.47
C LEU A 694 -29.60 45.20 72.15
N CYS A 695 -29.95 46.23 71.39
CA CYS A 695 -30.74 47.37 71.88
C CYS A 695 -32.14 46.94 72.32
N ILE A 696 -32.81 46.01 71.62
CA ILE A 696 -34.09 45.46 72.06
C ILE A 696 -33.93 44.78 73.43
N PHE A 697 -32.91 43.93 73.60
CA PHE A 697 -32.61 43.32 74.90
C PHE A 697 -32.34 44.37 75.99
N ALA A 698 -31.56 45.41 75.68
CA ALA A 698 -31.26 46.49 76.60
C ALA A 698 -32.54 47.25 77.02
N VAL A 699 -33.42 47.57 76.06
CA VAL A 699 -34.70 48.26 76.30
C VAL A 699 -35.65 47.37 77.11
N VAL A 700 -35.71 46.07 76.83
CA VAL A 700 -36.53 45.11 77.61
C VAL A 700 -36.02 45.00 79.04
N GLY A 701 -34.70 44.86 79.26
CA GLY A 701 -34.10 44.84 80.59
C GLY A 701 -34.32 46.16 81.35
N LEU A 702 -34.14 47.28 80.66
CA LEU A 702 -34.38 48.60 81.24
C LEU A 702 -35.86 48.81 81.60
N GLY A 703 -36.78 48.38 80.72
CA GLY A 703 -38.22 48.43 80.94
C GLY A 703 -38.66 47.55 82.11
N ALA A 704 -38.12 46.35 82.24
CA ALA A 704 -38.35 45.47 83.38
C ALA A 704 -37.86 46.12 84.70
N THR A 705 -36.68 46.75 84.68
CA THR A 705 -36.14 47.50 85.82
C THR A 705 -37.04 48.70 86.15
N PHE A 706 -37.48 49.45 85.15
CA PHE A 706 -38.39 50.60 85.32
C PHE A 706 -39.71 50.19 85.98
N THR A 707 -40.34 49.14 85.45
CA THR A 707 -41.58 48.59 86.00
C THR A 707 -41.42 48.18 87.46
N TYR A 708 -40.30 47.56 87.84
CA TYR A 708 -40.03 47.21 89.24
C TYR A 708 -40.14 48.44 90.15
N PHE A 709 -39.41 49.51 89.84
CA PHE A 709 -39.40 50.72 90.65
C PHE A 709 -40.75 51.44 90.66
N MET A 710 -41.51 51.41 89.56
CA MET A 710 -42.81 52.07 89.48
C MET A 710 -43.92 51.31 90.23
N VAL A 711 -43.91 49.98 90.18
CA VAL A 711 -44.93 49.13 90.81
C VAL A 711 -44.66 49.00 92.31
N HIS A 712 -43.40 48.83 92.72
CA HIS A 712 -43.04 48.66 94.12
C HIS A 712 -42.72 50.01 94.77
N ARG A 713 -43.78 50.77 95.10
CA ARG A 713 -43.68 51.94 95.99
C ARG A 713 -43.49 51.45 97.42
N THR A 714 -42.24 51.31 97.87
CA THR A 714 -41.95 50.80 99.21
C THR A 714 -42.37 51.79 100.30
N SER A 715 -43.36 51.38 101.09
CA SER A 715 -43.58 51.78 102.49
C SER A 715 -42.93 50.82 103.47
N GLU A 716 -41.89 50.09 103.06
CA GLU A 716 -41.05 49.31 103.98
C GLU A 716 -39.64 49.90 103.96
N ILE A 717 -39.39 50.67 105.01
CA ILE A 717 -38.05 50.92 105.53
C ILE A 717 -37.62 49.56 106.10
N GLU A 718 -36.91 48.76 105.32
CA GLU A 718 -36.04 47.77 105.92
C GLU A 718 -34.77 48.49 106.38
N ASP A 719 -34.70 48.60 107.70
CA ASP A 719 -33.62 49.15 108.49
C ASP A 719 -32.29 48.55 108.02
N ILE A 720 -31.39 49.40 107.54
CA ILE A 720 -29.98 49.03 107.35
C ILE A 720 -29.33 49.08 108.74
N SER A 721 -29.75 48.19 109.64
CA SER A 721 -29.08 47.94 110.92
C SER A 721 -29.33 46.49 111.39
N GLY A 722 -28.60 45.55 110.78
CA GLY A 722 -28.48 44.18 111.26
C GLY A 722 -27.30 43.50 110.59
N GLU A 723 -26.25 43.22 111.36
CA GLU A 723 -25.07 42.47 110.93
C GLU A 723 -25.47 41.16 110.25
N VAL A 724 -25.06 40.96 109.00
CA VAL A 724 -24.77 39.62 108.50
C VAL A 724 -23.29 39.58 108.15
N VAL A 725 -22.57 38.98 109.09
CA VAL A 725 -21.22 38.46 108.94
C VAL A 725 -21.14 37.68 107.63
N LEU A 726 -20.19 38.08 106.78
CA LEU A 726 -19.58 37.24 105.77
C LEU A 726 -19.07 35.96 106.45
N HIS A 727 -19.78 34.85 106.31
CA HIS A 727 -19.10 33.58 106.16
C HIS A 727 -19.02 33.26 104.67
N MET A 728 -17.78 32.99 104.27
CA MET A 728 -17.28 32.73 102.93
C MET A 728 -18.16 31.81 102.10
#